data_AF-A0A9D5UXI1-F1
#
_entry.id   AF-A0A9D5UXI1-F1
#
_cell.length_a   1.000
_cell.length_b   1.000
_cell.length_c   1.000
_cell.angle_alpha   90.00
_cell.angle_beta   90.00
_cell.angle_gamma   90.00
#
_symmetry.space_group_name_H-M   'P 1'
#
loop_
_entity.id
_entity.type
_entity.pdbx_description
1 polymer ?
#
loop_
_entity_poly.entity_id
_entity_poly.type
_entity_poly.pdbx_seq_one_letter_code
_entity_poly.pdbx_strand_id
1 'polypeptide(L)'
;MTVTHFFAKRWILPIILTACFILADHASLLTHLEWQTYDQGIRHSVHPVDKRIVLIAVDEKSIATLGHWPWNGQHELQLIRTLARGGPKLIVDTRMVVFNTDQVALDLLEKAKNKLDHSHYSSLDNPEFIQSMTGLEKILVEGIKHLNVVDEYAKAVARTGTIILAMQGIPLHYGQTAAPPLGEAMIKHAITATPPSFPQQLPDSAIILAPPQEIAGQALALGMNIPPADANAIVRTAPLAYRTADNLFPSLALIVAAKSLGIQRSELQFQPNKPISLGQWAIPHDQNYSILTCFYHDDTGKSPFPVHSFIDVLEHKVPATVFRNQIVLIGLTTPGLAIRYATPLGQSLAPVELLAHEVATLLNQDALVHPTWALRFKPLLYAICGLILMFILPMPPRTIGLLAGLGLASSCLLAEIVLMVRHAQWIPLTGPALLLLSGTGILAFTQRTSGKRTLVLPYSEADDSNRMLGLALQGQGRFDLAFERFRLCRTDELTLGMLYHLVLDLENNRRFNEAIAVLEYLEQKKEGFRDCTIRLESNRAMAAGSSLPWNREPSFAMQQEKLSLLDRYRLEEELGKGLFGTVWHGHDDHQHREVAIKIIPLQERFPDEKSFSQAKSMFNRMADQCLALRHPNIIKTEETQILEGRGVLVMEIHDGHSLEQHMSPKRSLALPSIIQMIAKIAMALDHAHRLQIFHGNLRPGNIIFNEETQEIKIAGFGQAMLLEAIPETDITHPWKRTTSYLSPEQQRGDPPGRRSDIYALGMIFAQLILGTSTPAQQIGPETFPDGTPECLIGIIQKCLAPQPEQRFINCIDLAKDLVSCIKSQINP
;
A
#
# COMPACT_ATOMS: atom_id res chain seq x y z
N MET A 1 -2.38 -31.48 23.26
CA MET A 1 -1.77 -30.13 23.22
C MET A 1 -2.72 -29.16 23.92
N THR A 2 -2.25 -28.44 24.94
CA THR A 2 -3.08 -27.54 25.76
C THR A 2 -3.58 -26.34 24.96
N VAL A 3 -4.86 -26.01 25.16
CA VAL A 3 -5.61 -24.91 24.50
C VAL A 3 -4.87 -23.56 24.60
N THR A 4 -4.09 -23.35 25.65
CA THR A 4 -3.31 -22.13 25.91
C THR A 4 -2.19 -21.88 24.88
N HIS A 5 -1.56 -22.91 24.34
CA HIS A 5 -0.44 -22.75 23.40
C HIS A 5 -0.90 -22.46 21.95
N PHE A 6 -2.16 -22.79 21.63
CA PHE A 6 -2.82 -22.52 20.35
C PHE A 6 -3.20 -21.04 20.20
N PHE A 7 -3.65 -20.42 21.30
CA PHE A 7 -4.07 -19.02 21.31
C PHE A 7 -2.90 -18.02 21.28
N ALA A 8 -1.81 -18.30 22.00
CA ALA A 8 -0.67 -17.38 22.12
C ALA A 8 0.01 -17.03 20.78
N LYS A 9 0.09 -17.98 19.82
CA LYS A 9 0.71 -17.71 18.50
C LYS A 9 -0.20 -16.97 17.51
N ARG A 10 -1.52 -17.01 17.69
CA ARG A 10 -2.47 -16.41 16.74
C ARG A 10 -2.81 -14.94 17.04
N TRP A 11 -2.55 -14.48 18.26
CA TRP A 11 -2.91 -13.12 18.68
C TRP A 11 -1.85 -12.06 18.40
N ILE A 12 -0.58 -12.45 18.37
CA ILE A 12 0.54 -11.53 18.19
C ILE A 12 0.42 -10.74 16.88
N LEU A 13 0.03 -11.40 15.79
CA LEU A 13 -0.02 -10.78 14.47
C LEU A 13 -1.17 -9.76 14.32
N PRO A 14 -2.42 -10.06 14.72
CA PRO A 14 -3.48 -9.05 14.83
C PRO A 14 -3.13 -7.89 15.76
N ILE A 15 -2.43 -8.13 16.88
CA ILE A 15 -2.01 -7.07 17.82
C ILE A 15 -1.03 -6.12 17.14
N ILE A 16 0.04 -6.67 16.54
CA ILE A 16 1.05 -5.87 15.82
C ILE A 16 0.38 -5.09 14.69
N LEU A 17 -0.48 -5.73 13.91
CA LEU A 17 -1.19 -5.08 12.82
C LEU A 17 -2.08 -3.94 13.31
N THR A 18 -2.83 -4.14 14.39
CA THR A 18 -3.68 -3.11 14.99
C THR A 18 -2.83 -1.93 15.49
N ALA A 19 -1.71 -2.21 16.15
CA ALA A 19 -0.78 -1.16 16.59
C ALA A 19 -0.17 -0.39 15.41
N CYS A 20 0.22 -1.08 14.34
CA CYS A 20 0.71 -0.45 13.11
C CYS A 20 -0.34 0.47 12.48
N PHE A 21 -1.61 0.06 12.42
CA PHE A 21 -2.69 0.90 11.88
C PHE A 21 -2.94 2.13 12.76
N ILE A 22 -2.93 1.99 14.09
CA ILE A 22 -3.05 3.13 15.01
C ILE A 22 -1.88 4.12 14.81
N LEU A 23 -0.65 3.62 14.68
CA LEU A 23 0.52 4.46 14.42
C LEU A 23 0.49 5.12 13.04
N ALA A 24 0.05 4.39 12.01
CA ALA A 24 -0.07 4.91 10.65
C ALA A 24 -1.15 6.01 10.54
N ASP A 25 -2.26 5.86 11.28
CA ASP A 25 -3.31 6.87 11.40
C ASP A 25 -2.79 8.14 12.08
N HIS A 26 -2.05 7.97 13.20
CA HIS A 26 -1.40 9.09 13.89
C HIS A 26 -0.36 9.81 13.03
N ALA A 27 0.34 9.09 12.16
CA ALA A 27 1.30 9.64 11.19
C ALA A 27 0.63 10.14 9.89
N SER A 28 -0.71 10.25 9.88
CA SER A 28 -1.52 10.69 8.73
C SER A 28 -1.28 9.95 7.40
N LEU A 29 -0.76 8.72 7.46
CA LEU A 29 -0.49 7.89 6.28
C LEU A 29 -1.78 7.36 5.63
N LEU A 30 -2.84 7.17 6.44
CA LEU A 30 -4.15 6.70 5.97
C LEU A 30 -5.08 7.82 5.53
N THR A 31 -4.76 9.07 5.87
CA THR A 31 -5.62 10.24 5.64
C THR A 31 -5.96 10.43 4.15
N HIS A 32 -5.02 10.13 3.25
CA HIS A 32 -5.28 10.20 1.81
C HIS A 32 -6.39 9.22 1.36
N LEU A 33 -6.38 7.98 1.87
CA LEU A 33 -7.41 6.98 1.55
C LEU A 33 -8.77 7.35 2.15
N GLU A 34 -8.78 7.99 3.31
CA GLU A 34 -10.00 8.53 3.94
C GLU A 34 -10.61 9.67 3.12
N TRP A 35 -9.78 10.57 2.58
CA TRP A 35 -10.29 11.61 1.68
C TRP A 35 -10.81 11.07 0.36
N GLN A 36 -10.22 10.00 -0.17
CA GLN A 36 -10.72 9.36 -1.39
C GLN A 36 -12.10 8.71 -1.19
N THR A 37 -12.31 8.07 -0.04
CA THR A 37 -13.60 7.46 0.30
C THR A 37 -14.65 8.52 0.64
N TYR A 38 -14.26 9.60 1.30
CA TYR A 38 -15.08 10.80 1.44
C TYR A 38 -15.52 11.35 0.08
N ASP A 39 -14.59 11.56 -0.85
CA ASP A 39 -14.89 12.11 -2.18
C ASP A 39 -15.86 11.20 -2.94
N GLN A 40 -15.66 9.89 -2.84
CA GLN A 40 -16.58 8.92 -3.42
C GLN A 40 -17.96 8.99 -2.77
N GLY A 41 -18.03 9.13 -1.44
CA GLY A 41 -19.27 9.33 -0.70
C GLY A 41 -20.04 10.55 -1.20
N ILE A 42 -19.37 11.70 -1.36
CA ILE A 42 -19.97 12.93 -1.89
C ILE A 42 -20.55 12.74 -3.29
N ARG A 43 -19.87 12.02 -4.18
CA ARG A 43 -20.36 11.75 -5.56
C ARG A 43 -21.65 10.91 -5.60
N HIS A 44 -21.92 10.13 -4.56
CA HIS A 44 -23.14 9.33 -4.44
C HIS A 44 -24.21 10.01 -3.58
N SER A 45 -23.90 11.14 -2.93
CA SER A 45 -24.82 11.92 -2.12
C SER A 45 -25.67 12.84 -3.01
N VAL A 46 -26.96 12.54 -3.13
CA VAL A 46 -27.90 13.39 -3.87
C VAL A 46 -28.62 14.33 -2.91
N HIS A 47 -28.32 15.62 -3.00
CA HIS A 47 -29.00 16.69 -2.26
C HIS A 47 -29.86 17.55 -3.20
N PRO A 48 -31.07 17.96 -2.79
CA PRO A 48 -31.91 18.82 -3.61
C PRO A 48 -31.25 20.20 -3.78
N VAL A 49 -31.17 20.67 -5.02
CA VAL A 49 -30.56 21.96 -5.32
C VAL A 49 -31.41 23.11 -4.77
N ASP A 50 -30.76 24.06 -4.11
CA ASP A 50 -31.41 25.29 -3.66
C ASP A 50 -31.76 26.21 -4.84
N LYS A 51 -33.05 26.29 -5.16
CA LYS A 51 -33.58 27.14 -6.25
C LYS A 51 -33.56 28.64 -5.92
N ARG A 52 -33.09 29.03 -4.73
CA ARG A 52 -32.95 30.43 -4.29
C ARG A 52 -31.68 31.11 -4.82
N ILE A 53 -30.78 30.37 -5.46
CA ILE A 53 -29.48 30.85 -5.93
C ILE A 53 -29.47 30.89 -7.46
N VAL A 54 -29.04 32.01 -8.02
CA VAL A 54 -28.90 32.21 -9.47
C VAL A 54 -27.51 32.78 -9.76
N LEU A 55 -26.85 32.23 -10.78
CA LEU A 55 -25.51 32.62 -11.20
C LEU A 55 -25.58 33.54 -12.43
N ILE A 56 -24.79 34.60 -12.41
CA ILE A 56 -24.48 35.42 -13.58
C ILE A 56 -23.00 35.21 -13.92
N ALA A 57 -22.78 34.50 -15.02
CA ALA A 57 -21.48 34.10 -15.49
C ALA A 57 -20.90 35.13 -16.45
N VAL A 58 -19.71 35.65 -16.15
CA VAL A 58 -18.83 36.20 -17.18
C VAL A 58 -18.24 35.01 -17.92
N ASP A 59 -18.86 34.70 -19.05
CA ASP A 59 -18.61 33.55 -19.92
C ASP A 59 -17.92 33.98 -21.23
N GLU A 60 -17.53 33.00 -22.06
CA GLU A 60 -16.85 33.26 -23.35
C GLU A 60 -17.70 34.14 -24.27
N LYS A 61 -19.03 33.97 -24.24
CA LYS A 61 -19.99 34.78 -25.00
C LYS A 61 -19.91 36.26 -24.62
N SER A 62 -19.84 36.56 -23.32
CA SER A 62 -19.69 37.92 -22.83
C SER A 62 -18.34 38.53 -23.22
N ILE A 63 -17.25 37.75 -23.14
CA ILE A 63 -15.90 38.20 -23.56
C ILE A 63 -15.84 38.44 -25.07
N ALA A 64 -16.46 37.58 -25.88
CA ALA A 64 -16.50 37.73 -27.32
C ALA A 64 -17.28 38.99 -27.77
N THR A 65 -18.28 39.40 -26.99
CA THR A 65 -19.15 40.54 -27.33
C THR A 65 -18.63 41.87 -26.77
N LEU A 66 -18.17 41.88 -25.51
CA LEU A 66 -17.75 43.09 -24.79
C LEU A 66 -16.23 43.34 -24.85
N GLY A 67 -15.46 42.37 -25.36
CA GLY A 67 -14.00 42.42 -25.40
C GLY A 67 -13.35 41.81 -24.15
N HIS A 68 -12.02 41.95 -24.05
CA HIS A 68 -11.25 41.37 -22.96
C HIS A 68 -11.60 41.98 -21.59
N TRP A 69 -11.75 41.11 -20.60
CA TRP A 69 -11.87 41.47 -19.19
C TRP A 69 -10.49 41.89 -18.63
N PRO A 70 -10.39 42.87 -17.71
CA PRO A 70 -11.47 43.61 -17.05
C PRO A 70 -12.09 44.72 -17.90
N TRP A 71 -13.43 44.86 -17.82
CA TRP A 71 -14.16 45.92 -18.52
C TRP A 71 -14.19 47.22 -17.72
N ASN A 72 -14.59 48.32 -18.36
CA ASN A 72 -14.82 49.59 -17.68
C ASN A 72 -16.06 49.50 -16.78
N GLY A 73 -16.04 50.17 -15.62
CA GLY A 73 -17.12 50.14 -14.61
C GLY A 73 -18.54 50.52 -15.09
N GLN A 74 -18.71 50.94 -16.34
CA GLN A 74 -20.00 51.29 -16.93
C GLN A 74 -20.89 50.06 -17.16
N HIS A 75 -20.33 48.94 -17.62
CA HIS A 75 -21.08 47.70 -17.80
C HIS A 75 -21.57 47.16 -16.46
N GLU A 76 -20.76 47.27 -15.40
CA GLU A 76 -21.11 46.87 -14.05
C GLU A 76 -22.18 47.77 -13.45
N LEU A 77 -22.09 49.09 -13.66
CA LEU A 77 -23.13 50.02 -13.25
C LEU A 77 -24.47 49.72 -13.94
N GLN A 78 -24.45 49.41 -15.23
CA GLN A 78 -25.63 49.01 -15.98
C GLN A 78 -26.20 47.68 -15.44
N LEU A 79 -25.35 46.69 -15.17
CA LEU A 79 -25.79 45.41 -14.61
C LEU A 79 -26.51 45.63 -13.28
N ILE A 80 -25.91 46.38 -12.34
CA ILE A 80 -26.53 46.65 -11.04
C ILE A 80 -27.90 47.30 -11.21
N ARG A 81 -28.02 48.29 -12.10
CA ARG A 81 -29.30 48.96 -12.37
C ARG A 81 -30.35 48.00 -12.92
N THR A 82 -29.94 47.10 -13.81
CA THR A 82 -30.83 46.07 -14.36
C THR A 82 -31.28 45.09 -13.28
N LEU A 83 -30.36 44.61 -12.45
CA LEU A 83 -30.67 43.67 -11.36
C LEU A 83 -31.53 44.33 -10.29
N ALA A 84 -31.25 45.57 -9.89
CA ALA A 84 -32.03 46.30 -8.89
C ALA A 84 -33.52 46.41 -9.29
N ARG A 85 -33.83 46.55 -10.59
CA ARG A 85 -35.22 46.56 -11.10
C ARG A 85 -35.93 45.22 -10.93
N GLY A 86 -35.20 44.10 -10.93
CA GLY A 86 -35.74 42.75 -10.73
C GLY A 86 -36.14 42.44 -9.29
N GLY A 87 -35.70 43.25 -8.32
CA GLY A 87 -35.94 43.01 -6.89
C GLY A 87 -35.28 41.74 -6.34
N PRO A 88 -33.96 41.52 -6.53
CA PRO A 88 -33.25 40.41 -5.93
C PRO A 88 -33.19 40.55 -4.42
N LYS A 89 -33.12 39.39 -3.76
CA LYS A 89 -32.97 39.32 -2.30
C LYS A 89 -31.58 39.82 -1.89
N LEU A 90 -30.56 39.37 -2.61
CA LEU A 90 -29.17 39.80 -2.46
C LEU A 90 -28.49 39.79 -3.83
N ILE A 91 -27.55 40.71 -4.03
CA ILE A 91 -26.61 40.70 -5.16
C ILE A 91 -25.21 40.53 -4.57
N VAL A 92 -24.50 39.50 -5.00
CA VAL A 92 -23.16 39.18 -4.53
C VAL A 92 -22.21 39.30 -5.70
N ASP A 93 -21.29 40.26 -5.66
CA ASP A 93 -20.28 40.43 -6.71
C ASP A 93 -18.94 39.88 -6.22
N THR A 94 -18.47 38.83 -6.88
CA THR A 94 -17.17 38.20 -6.59
C THR A 94 -16.04 38.74 -7.46
N ARG A 95 -16.36 39.61 -8.42
CA ARG A 95 -15.43 40.10 -9.44
C ARG A 95 -14.68 41.32 -8.93
N MET A 96 -13.50 41.51 -9.50
CA MET A 96 -12.76 42.75 -9.37
C MET A 96 -13.26 43.74 -10.42
N VAL A 97 -14.06 44.73 -10.02
CA VAL A 97 -14.41 45.83 -10.91
C VAL A 97 -13.25 46.81 -10.97
N VAL A 98 -12.63 46.93 -12.14
CA VAL A 98 -11.55 47.89 -12.37
C VAL A 98 -12.16 49.23 -12.76
N PHE A 99 -12.06 50.20 -11.86
CA PHE A 99 -12.45 51.57 -12.14
C PHE A 99 -11.25 52.33 -12.66
N ASN A 100 -11.15 52.48 -13.98
CA ASN A 100 -10.11 53.27 -14.62
C ASN A 100 -10.54 54.75 -14.63
N THR A 101 -10.63 55.35 -13.43
CA THR A 101 -10.95 56.77 -13.28
C THR A 101 -9.65 57.56 -13.36
N ASP A 102 -9.47 58.35 -14.42
CA ASP A 102 -8.40 59.35 -14.45
C ASP A 102 -8.78 60.50 -13.50
N GLN A 103 -8.27 60.40 -12.26
CA GLN A 103 -8.58 61.36 -11.21
C GLN A 103 -8.12 62.78 -11.56
N VAL A 104 -7.06 62.92 -12.36
CA VAL A 104 -6.54 64.22 -12.79
C VAL A 104 -7.50 64.85 -13.80
N ALA A 105 -7.96 64.06 -14.78
CA ALA A 105 -8.96 64.51 -15.74
C ALA A 105 -10.28 64.89 -15.05
N LEU A 106 -10.72 64.09 -14.07
CA LEU A 106 -11.93 64.36 -13.30
C LEU A 106 -11.81 65.68 -12.51
N ASP A 107 -10.73 65.87 -11.74
CA ASP A 107 -10.46 67.09 -10.98
C ASP A 107 -10.43 68.35 -11.87
N LEU A 108 -9.83 68.25 -13.07
CA LEU A 108 -9.75 69.35 -14.02
C LEU A 108 -11.12 69.71 -14.58
N LEU A 109 -11.95 68.72 -14.90
CA LEU A 109 -13.31 68.96 -15.39
C LEU A 109 -14.22 69.50 -14.29
N GLU A 110 -14.10 69.02 -13.05
CA GLU A 110 -14.84 69.57 -11.92
C GLU A 110 -14.46 71.03 -11.65
N LYS A 111 -13.17 71.36 -11.70
CA LYS A 111 -12.70 72.76 -11.64
C LYS A 111 -13.24 73.60 -12.78
N ALA A 112 -13.28 73.05 -14.01
CA ALA A 112 -13.84 73.74 -15.16
C ALA A 112 -15.34 74.00 -14.97
N LYS A 113 -16.11 73.01 -14.54
CA LYS A 113 -17.54 73.13 -14.23
C LYS A 113 -17.81 74.15 -13.13
N ASN A 114 -17.05 74.13 -12.03
CA ASN A 114 -17.24 75.06 -10.91
C ASN A 114 -16.95 76.53 -11.31
N LYS A 115 -16.06 76.76 -12.29
CA LYS A 115 -15.86 78.09 -12.88
C LYS A 115 -16.99 78.49 -13.85
N LEU A 116 -17.74 77.52 -14.35
CA LEU A 116 -18.84 77.66 -15.32
C LEU A 116 -20.20 77.62 -14.61
N ASP A 117 -20.33 78.30 -13.47
CA ASP A 117 -21.57 78.31 -12.69
C ASP A 117 -22.69 79.02 -13.46
N HIS A 118 -23.78 78.29 -13.72
CA HIS A 118 -24.98 78.80 -14.38
C HIS A 118 -25.48 80.12 -13.79
N SER A 119 -25.36 80.30 -12.47
CA SER A 119 -25.79 81.53 -11.79
C SER A 119 -25.00 82.78 -12.18
N HIS A 120 -23.76 82.62 -12.67
CA HIS A 120 -22.89 83.74 -13.06
C HIS A 120 -23.17 84.29 -14.46
N TYR A 121 -23.70 83.46 -15.38
CA TYR A 121 -23.92 83.88 -16.77
C TYR A 121 -25.40 83.90 -17.18
N SER A 122 -26.32 83.33 -16.39
CA SER A 122 -27.76 83.37 -16.68
C SER A 122 -28.41 84.75 -16.48
N SER A 123 -27.70 85.69 -15.86
CA SER A 123 -28.13 87.08 -15.65
C SER A 123 -27.68 88.04 -16.77
N LEU A 124 -27.00 87.53 -17.80
CA LEU A 124 -26.49 88.33 -18.92
C LEU A 124 -27.56 88.53 -20.00
N ASP A 125 -27.69 89.74 -20.55
CA ASP A 125 -28.64 90.09 -21.62
C ASP A 125 -28.19 89.61 -23.03
N ASN A 126 -27.72 88.37 -23.17
CA ASN A 126 -27.37 87.79 -24.48
C ASN A 126 -27.84 86.32 -24.59
N PRO A 127 -28.97 86.06 -25.27
CA PRO A 127 -29.57 84.72 -25.36
C PRO A 127 -28.67 83.67 -26.02
N GLU A 128 -27.93 84.02 -27.08
CA GLU A 128 -27.05 83.09 -27.80
C GLU A 128 -25.85 82.68 -26.94
N PHE A 129 -25.32 83.63 -26.16
CA PHE A 129 -24.24 83.37 -25.20
C PHE A 129 -24.71 82.44 -24.07
N ILE A 130 -25.88 82.71 -23.48
CA ILE A 130 -26.48 81.84 -22.46
C ILE A 130 -26.64 80.43 -23.03
N GLN A 131 -27.25 80.28 -24.21
CA GLN A 131 -27.48 78.97 -24.82
C GLN A 131 -26.18 78.20 -25.07
N SER A 132 -25.12 78.89 -25.52
CA SER A 132 -23.81 78.29 -25.76
C SER A 132 -23.14 77.84 -24.45
N MET A 133 -23.20 78.66 -23.40
CA MET A 133 -22.65 78.35 -22.07
C MET A 133 -23.40 77.22 -21.39
N THR A 134 -24.74 77.20 -21.46
CA THR A 134 -25.56 76.09 -20.98
C THR A 134 -25.26 74.79 -21.74
N GLY A 135 -25.02 74.89 -23.06
CA GLY A 135 -24.57 73.75 -23.87
C GLY A 135 -23.22 73.19 -23.43
N LEU A 136 -22.26 74.06 -23.14
CA LEU A 136 -20.92 73.68 -22.68
C LEU A 136 -20.94 73.12 -21.25
N GLU A 137 -21.75 73.70 -20.35
CA GLU A 137 -21.97 73.15 -19.01
C GLU A 137 -22.57 71.74 -19.09
N LYS A 138 -23.53 71.51 -19.99
CA LYS A 138 -24.12 70.18 -20.21
C LYS A 138 -23.07 69.16 -20.67
N ILE A 139 -22.20 69.52 -21.60
CA ILE A 139 -21.09 68.66 -22.08
C ILE A 139 -20.11 68.36 -20.94
N LEU A 140 -19.74 69.36 -20.13
CA LEU A 140 -18.86 69.18 -18.98
C LEU A 140 -19.49 68.24 -17.93
N VAL A 141 -20.77 68.43 -17.61
CA VAL A 141 -21.51 67.55 -16.69
C VAL A 141 -21.56 66.12 -17.22
N GLU A 142 -21.76 65.94 -18.52
CA GLU A 142 -21.77 64.63 -19.17
C GLU A 142 -20.38 63.97 -19.15
N GLY A 143 -19.31 64.73 -19.41
CA GLY A 143 -17.93 64.26 -19.31
C GLY A 143 -17.53 63.86 -17.88
N ILE A 144 -17.85 64.68 -16.88
CA ILE A 144 -17.63 64.37 -15.45
C ILE A 144 -18.38 63.10 -15.07
N LYS A 145 -19.63 62.94 -15.51
CA LYS A 145 -20.43 61.75 -15.24
C LYS A 145 -19.83 60.48 -15.87
N HIS A 146 -19.22 60.59 -17.04
CA HIS A 146 -18.55 59.46 -17.70
C HIS A 146 -17.24 59.06 -17.01
N LEU A 147 -16.52 60.02 -16.43
CA LEU A 147 -15.27 59.78 -15.69
C LEU A 147 -15.53 59.35 -14.25
N ASN A 148 -16.57 59.87 -13.58
CA ASN A 148 -16.91 59.57 -12.19
C ASN A 148 -17.73 58.27 -12.06
N VAL A 149 -17.17 57.17 -12.54
CA VAL A 149 -17.83 55.86 -12.51
C VAL A 149 -17.89 55.31 -11.08
N VAL A 150 -16.87 55.58 -10.25
CA VAL A 150 -16.78 55.09 -8.86
C VAL A 150 -17.91 55.64 -8.01
N ASP A 151 -18.16 56.95 -8.03
CA ASP A 151 -19.22 57.53 -7.20
C ASP A 151 -20.62 57.13 -7.69
N GLU A 152 -20.83 57.08 -9.01
CA GLU A 152 -22.11 56.62 -9.56
C GLU A 152 -22.37 55.16 -9.23
N TYR A 153 -21.34 54.33 -9.22
CA TYR A 153 -21.42 52.95 -8.76
C TYR A 153 -21.68 52.87 -7.25
N ALA A 154 -20.96 53.63 -6.42
CA ALA A 154 -21.18 53.69 -4.97
C ALA A 154 -22.61 54.15 -4.63
N LYS A 155 -23.15 55.16 -5.34
CA LYS A 155 -24.55 55.59 -5.22
C LYS A 155 -25.53 54.50 -5.66
N ALA A 156 -25.23 53.76 -6.73
CA ALA A 156 -26.06 52.65 -7.18
C ALA A 156 -26.09 51.51 -6.15
N VAL A 157 -24.93 51.19 -5.55
CA VAL A 157 -24.81 50.24 -4.45
C VAL A 157 -25.64 50.69 -3.24
N ALA A 158 -25.49 51.94 -2.81
CA ALA A 158 -26.24 52.53 -1.70
C ALA A 158 -27.76 52.49 -1.92
N ARG A 159 -28.22 52.87 -3.12
CA ARG A 159 -29.65 52.88 -3.49
C ARG A 159 -30.25 51.48 -3.53
N THR A 160 -29.45 50.49 -3.92
CA THR A 160 -29.91 49.10 -4.03
C THR A 160 -30.02 48.45 -2.65
N GLY A 161 -29.06 48.72 -1.74
CA GLY A 161 -29.12 48.31 -0.34
C GLY A 161 -28.98 46.80 -0.07
N THR A 162 -28.87 45.96 -1.11
CA THR A 162 -28.80 44.49 -1.01
C THR A 162 -27.51 43.89 -1.55
N ILE A 163 -26.50 44.73 -1.80
CA ILE A 163 -25.26 44.32 -2.47
C ILE A 163 -24.17 43.93 -1.47
N ILE A 164 -23.62 42.74 -1.64
CA ILE A 164 -22.49 42.20 -0.89
C ILE A 164 -21.29 42.09 -1.85
N LEU A 165 -20.11 42.52 -1.39
CA LEU A 165 -18.90 42.51 -2.21
C LEU A 165 -17.87 41.54 -1.64
N ALA A 166 -17.19 40.83 -2.52
CA ALA A 166 -16.08 39.97 -2.16
C ALA A 166 -14.80 40.77 -1.88
N MET A 167 -14.06 40.33 -0.87
CA MET A 167 -12.65 40.64 -0.71
C MET A 167 -11.85 39.38 -1.06
N GLN A 168 -10.81 39.51 -1.88
CA GLN A 168 -9.93 38.40 -2.23
C GLN A 168 -8.62 38.50 -1.46
N GLY A 169 -8.09 37.36 -1.08
CA GLY A 169 -6.83 37.29 -0.36
C GLY A 169 -6.14 35.95 -0.54
N ILE A 170 -5.01 35.81 0.15
CA ILE A 170 -4.25 34.57 0.23
C ILE A 170 -4.14 34.13 1.68
N PRO A 171 -4.18 32.82 1.96
CA PRO A 171 -3.93 32.31 3.29
C PRO A 171 -2.43 32.45 3.61
N LEU A 172 -2.12 33.01 4.79
CA LEU A 172 -0.75 33.23 5.25
C LEU A 172 -0.22 31.94 5.89
N HIS A 173 0.62 31.21 5.15
CA HIS A 173 1.33 30.04 5.68
C HIS A 173 2.77 30.46 6.00
N TYR A 174 3.15 30.40 7.28
CA TYR A 174 4.50 30.67 7.80
C TYR A 174 5.02 32.12 7.70
N GLY A 175 4.98 32.84 8.83
CA GLY A 175 5.96 33.88 9.17
C GLY A 175 5.97 35.17 8.35
N GLN A 176 5.09 35.34 7.36
CA GLN A 176 4.99 36.59 6.60
C GLN A 176 4.21 37.64 7.40
N THR A 177 4.85 38.79 7.62
CA THR A 177 4.33 39.90 8.40
C THR A 177 3.55 40.91 7.54
N ALA A 178 2.34 41.17 8.01
CA ALA A 178 1.46 42.32 7.76
C ALA A 178 0.90 42.51 6.33
N ALA A 179 -0.42 42.28 6.21
CA ALA A 179 -1.24 42.86 5.16
C ALA A 179 -1.21 44.40 5.24
N PRO A 180 -1.35 45.14 4.11
CA PRO A 180 -1.47 46.60 4.14
C PRO A 180 -2.62 47.05 5.06
N PRO A 181 -2.51 48.23 5.70
CA PRO A 181 -3.53 48.71 6.61
C PRO A 181 -4.88 48.85 5.91
N LEU A 182 -5.91 48.25 6.53
CA LEU A 182 -7.29 48.29 6.05
C LEU A 182 -7.87 49.70 6.24
N GLY A 183 -8.52 50.22 5.20
CA GLY A 183 -9.33 51.43 5.29
C GLY A 183 -10.51 51.29 6.26
N GLU A 184 -10.89 52.38 6.91
CA GLU A 184 -11.97 52.42 7.92
C GLU A 184 -13.30 51.88 7.38
N ALA A 185 -13.62 52.18 6.12
CA ALA A 185 -14.82 51.70 5.44
C ALA A 185 -14.89 50.17 5.39
N MET A 186 -13.75 49.49 5.27
CA MET A 186 -13.66 48.03 5.29
C MET A 186 -13.73 47.48 6.71
N ILE A 187 -13.04 48.13 7.66
CA ILE A 187 -13.06 47.73 9.10
C ILE A 187 -14.48 47.77 9.65
N LYS A 188 -15.33 48.71 9.20
CA LYS A 188 -16.75 48.75 9.54
C LYS A 188 -17.48 47.44 9.22
N HIS A 189 -16.96 46.60 8.31
CA HIS A 189 -17.52 45.31 7.93
C HIS A 189 -16.98 44.11 8.71
N ALA A 190 -15.98 44.30 9.57
CA ALA A 190 -15.46 43.27 10.45
C ALA A 190 -16.50 42.85 11.50
N ILE A 191 -16.39 41.60 11.96
CA ILE A 191 -17.18 41.07 13.06
C ILE A 191 -16.75 41.76 14.35
N THR A 192 -17.74 42.30 15.08
CA THR A 192 -17.50 42.99 16.35
C THR A 192 -17.11 41.97 17.41
N ALA A 193 -15.87 42.01 17.88
CA ALA A 193 -15.39 41.15 18.95
C ALA A 193 -14.88 41.97 20.12
N THR A 194 -15.07 41.46 21.34
CA THR A 194 -14.43 41.97 22.55
C THR A 194 -12.98 41.46 22.59
N PRO A 195 -11.96 42.33 22.46
CA PRO A 195 -10.57 41.93 22.66
C PRO A 195 -10.35 41.47 24.12
N PRO A 196 -9.55 40.41 24.40
CA PRO A 196 -8.56 39.78 23.54
C PRO A 196 -8.82 38.27 23.41
N SER A 197 -9.64 37.79 22.46
CA SER A 197 -9.87 36.32 22.37
C SER A 197 -10.49 35.84 21.05
N PHE A 198 -9.86 36.13 19.91
CA PHE A 198 -10.16 35.32 18.71
C PHE A 198 -9.57 33.92 18.87
N PRO A 199 -10.28 32.86 18.45
CA PRO A 199 -9.69 31.53 18.38
C PRO A 199 -8.40 31.53 17.56
N GLN A 200 -7.32 31.00 18.13
CA GLN A 200 -6.02 30.94 17.44
C GLN A 200 -6.06 30.08 16.16
N GLN A 201 -7.03 29.16 16.08
CA GLN A 201 -7.21 28.19 14.99
C GLN A 201 -7.83 28.77 13.72
N LEU A 202 -8.36 30.00 13.75
CA LEU A 202 -8.89 30.65 12.55
C LEU A 202 -7.77 30.93 11.55
N PRO A 203 -8.02 30.76 10.23
CA PRO A 203 -7.00 30.97 9.22
C PRO A 203 -6.60 32.44 9.13
N ASP A 204 -5.28 32.69 9.16
CA ASP A 204 -4.71 33.98 8.83
C ASP A 204 -4.73 34.22 7.33
N SER A 205 -5.08 35.43 6.93
CA SER A 205 -5.10 35.82 5.53
C SER A 205 -4.60 37.24 5.34
N ALA A 206 -3.94 37.45 4.20
CA ALA A 206 -3.67 38.79 3.69
C ALA A 206 -4.68 39.10 2.60
N ILE A 207 -5.33 40.26 2.72
CA ILE A 207 -6.16 40.80 1.64
C ILE A 207 -5.22 41.29 0.55
N ILE A 208 -5.37 40.73 -0.65
CA ILE A 208 -4.65 41.18 -1.84
C ILE A 208 -5.51 42.21 -2.58
N LEU A 209 -6.82 41.95 -2.66
CA LEU A 209 -7.75 42.78 -3.41
C LEU A 209 -9.01 43.05 -2.59
N ALA A 210 -9.37 44.32 -2.51
CA ALA A 210 -10.59 44.80 -1.88
C ALA A 210 -11.26 45.88 -2.74
N PRO A 211 -12.59 46.06 -2.61
CA PRO A 211 -13.28 47.16 -3.29
C PRO A 211 -12.77 48.53 -2.79
N PRO A 212 -12.81 49.57 -3.64
CA PRO A 212 -12.52 50.95 -3.24
C PRO A 212 -13.32 51.38 -1.99
N GLN A 213 -12.76 52.26 -1.16
CA GLN A 213 -13.36 52.61 0.14
C GLN A 213 -14.75 53.25 0.00
N GLU A 214 -14.95 54.04 -1.05
CA GLU A 214 -16.21 54.72 -1.39
C GLU A 214 -17.33 53.71 -1.64
N ILE A 215 -17.01 52.62 -2.33
CA ILE A 215 -17.95 51.54 -2.66
C ILE A 215 -18.12 50.62 -1.45
N ALA A 216 -17.02 50.26 -0.79
CA ALA A 216 -17.01 49.42 0.41
C ALA A 216 -17.89 50.02 1.51
N GLY A 217 -17.86 51.34 1.71
CA GLY A 217 -18.65 52.04 2.71
C GLY A 217 -20.17 51.98 2.48
N GLN A 218 -20.60 51.81 1.23
CA GLN A 218 -22.00 51.76 0.82
C GLN A 218 -22.57 50.34 0.67
N ALA A 219 -21.70 49.33 0.58
CA ALA A 219 -22.12 47.94 0.48
C ALA A 219 -22.88 47.47 1.74
N LEU A 220 -23.82 46.53 1.57
CA LEU A 220 -24.56 45.92 2.68
C LEU A 220 -23.61 45.15 3.61
N ALA A 221 -22.66 44.44 3.03
CA ALA A 221 -21.61 43.71 3.73
C ALA A 221 -20.40 43.43 2.81
N LEU A 222 -19.26 43.15 3.43
CA LEU A 222 -18.09 42.57 2.77
C LEU A 222 -17.84 41.15 3.30
N GLY A 223 -17.33 40.27 2.45
CA GLY A 223 -16.98 38.91 2.84
C GLY A 223 -15.72 38.42 2.15
N MET A 224 -14.92 37.62 2.86
CA MET A 224 -13.68 37.05 2.33
C MET A 224 -13.97 35.84 1.43
N ASN A 225 -13.48 35.86 0.20
CA ASN A 225 -13.62 34.76 -0.75
C ASN A 225 -12.26 34.12 -1.04
N ILE A 226 -11.81 33.26 -0.14
CA ILE A 226 -10.53 32.55 -0.25
C ILE A 226 -10.80 31.04 -0.15
N PRO A 227 -11.03 30.33 -1.27
CA PRO A 227 -11.24 28.89 -1.26
C PRO A 227 -10.01 28.18 -0.67
N PRO A 228 -10.11 27.48 0.47
CA PRO A 228 -8.97 26.74 0.99
C PRO A 228 -8.85 25.43 0.21
N ALA A 229 -7.70 25.21 -0.41
CA ALA A 229 -7.38 23.93 -1.00
C ALA A 229 -6.60 23.09 0.03
N ASP A 230 -6.88 21.78 0.08
CA ASP A 230 -6.11 20.86 0.91
C ASP A 230 -4.70 20.62 0.33
N ALA A 231 -3.92 19.73 0.96
CA ALA A 231 -2.57 19.36 0.48
C ALA A 231 -2.57 18.77 -0.95
N ASN A 232 -3.71 18.30 -1.45
CA ASN A 232 -3.88 17.76 -2.81
C ASN A 232 -4.46 18.80 -3.78
N ALA A 233 -4.54 20.07 -3.38
CA ALA A 233 -5.16 21.15 -4.15
C ALA A 233 -6.66 20.94 -4.46
N ILE A 234 -7.37 20.14 -3.64
CA ILE A 234 -8.81 19.91 -3.74
C ILE A 234 -9.52 20.72 -2.66
N VAL A 235 -10.56 21.46 -3.07
CA VAL A 235 -11.37 22.25 -2.14
C VAL A 235 -12.49 21.38 -1.59
N ARG A 236 -12.44 21.08 -0.29
CA ARG A 236 -13.46 20.30 0.43
C ARG A 236 -14.12 21.07 1.56
N THR A 237 -13.39 22.02 2.11
CA THR A 237 -13.81 22.79 3.28
C THR A 237 -14.00 24.26 2.91
N ALA A 238 -14.82 24.95 3.70
CA ALA A 238 -15.02 26.39 3.60
C ALA A 238 -14.89 27.01 5.01
N PRO A 239 -13.94 27.93 5.25
CA PRO A 239 -13.79 28.60 6.54
C PRO A 239 -14.97 29.54 6.76
N LEU A 240 -15.40 29.68 8.01
CA LEU A 240 -16.50 30.58 8.37
C LEU A 240 -16.04 32.03 8.53
N ALA A 241 -14.77 32.25 8.89
CA ALA A 241 -14.17 33.56 9.02
C ALA A 241 -12.66 33.49 8.82
N TYR A 242 -12.05 34.65 8.56
CA TYR A 242 -10.61 34.82 8.38
C TYR A 242 -10.11 35.95 9.27
N ARG A 243 -8.93 35.75 9.84
CA ARG A 243 -8.21 36.79 10.56
C ARG A 243 -7.34 37.57 9.56
N THR A 244 -7.46 38.90 9.59
CA THR A 244 -6.66 39.80 8.76
C THR A 244 -6.24 40.99 9.60
N ALA A 245 -4.92 41.14 9.79
CA ALA A 245 -4.36 42.08 10.77
C ALA A 245 -5.03 41.87 12.15
N ASP A 246 -5.61 42.92 12.74
CA ASP A 246 -6.30 42.87 14.04
C ASP A 246 -7.82 42.64 13.94
N ASN A 247 -8.33 42.37 12.74
CA ASN A 247 -9.77 42.27 12.47
C ASN A 247 -10.17 40.86 12.04
N LEU A 248 -11.42 40.49 12.36
CA LEU A 248 -12.03 39.24 11.91
C LEU A 248 -13.09 39.53 10.86
N PHE A 249 -12.96 38.93 9.68
CA PHE A 249 -13.94 39.06 8.62
C PHE A 249 -14.67 37.74 8.38
N PRO A 250 -16.00 37.77 8.15
CA PRO A 250 -16.74 36.58 7.78
C PRO A 250 -16.31 36.12 6.39
N SER A 251 -16.42 34.82 6.12
CA SER A 251 -16.35 34.35 4.74
C SER A 251 -17.53 34.86 3.93
N LEU A 252 -17.34 34.95 2.62
CA LEU A 252 -18.36 35.43 1.71
C LEU A 252 -19.60 34.54 1.76
N ALA A 253 -19.43 33.21 1.83
CA ALA A 253 -20.53 32.28 1.98
C ALA A 253 -21.34 32.54 3.27
N LEU A 254 -20.66 32.72 4.42
CA LEU A 254 -21.31 32.95 5.70
C LEU A 254 -22.12 34.24 5.71
N ILE A 255 -21.54 35.35 5.24
CA ILE A 255 -22.22 36.64 5.30
C ILE A 255 -23.41 36.71 4.33
N VAL A 256 -23.31 36.06 3.17
CA VAL A 256 -24.43 35.92 2.23
C VAL A 256 -25.56 35.12 2.87
N ALA A 257 -25.24 33.98 3.48
CA ALA A 257 -26.23 33.15 4.16
C ALA A 257 -26.92 33.94 5.30
N ALA A 258 -26.14 34.58 6.17
CA ALA A 258 -26.64 35.37 7.29
C ALA A 258 -27.56 36.51 6.85
N LYS A 259 -27.14 37.32 5.88
CA LYS A 259 -27.95 38.44 5.37
C LYS A 259 -29.21 37.98 4.68
N SER A 260 -29.17 36.85 3.99
CA SER A 260 -30.38 36.29 3.37
C SER A 260 -31.40 35.82 4.42
N LEU A 261 -30.95 35.40 5.59
CA LEU A 261 -31.81 34.98 6.70
C LEU A 261 -32.23 36.16 7.61
N GLY A 262 -31.82 37.39 7.28
CA GLY A 262 -32.13 38.59 8.07
C GLY A 262 -31.29 38.73 9.35
N ILE A 263 -30.22 37.96 9.49
CA ILE A 263 -29.34 37.94 10.67
C ILE A 263 -28.37 39.13 10.60
N GLN A 264 -28.21 39.84 11.71
CA GLN A 264 -27.25 40.93 11.81
C GLN A 264 -25.82 40.42 12.00
N ARG A 265 -24.84 41.19 11.54
CA ARG A 265 -23.43 40.81 11.67
C ARG A 265 -22.98 40.70 13.14
N SER A 266 -23.54 41.53 14.03
CA SER A 266 -23.27 41.50 15.48
C SER A 266 -23.74 40.21 16.16
N GLU A 267 -24.66 39.46 15.53
CA GLU A 267 -25.13 38.17 16.03
C GLU A 267 -24.15 37.03 15.71
N LEU A 268 -23.25 37.23 14.74
CA LEU A 268 -22.20 36.26 14.39
C LEU A 268 -21.05 36.36 15.40
N GLN A 269 -21.14 35.60 16.49
CA GLN A 269 -20.13 35.59 17.56
C GLN A 269 -19.11 34.46 17.37
N PHE A 270 -17.83 34.82 17.30
CA PHE A 270 -16.70 33.89 17.22
C PHE A 270 -15.95 33.90 18.55
N GLN A 271 -16.42 33.10 19.51
CA GLN A 271 -15.81 32.97 20.83
C GLN A 271 -15.27 31.55 21.05
N PRO A 272 -14.13 31.38 21.72
CA PRO A 272 -13.62 30.06 22.06
C PRO A 272 -14.67 29.25 22.83
N ASN A 273 -14.86 27.99 22.43
CA ASN A 273 -15.79 27.03 23.07
C ASN A 273 -17.29 27.40 23.00
N LYS A 274 -17.69 28.41 22.20
CA LYS A 274 -19.11 28.64 21.89
C LYS A 274 -19.41 28.23 20.45
N PRO A 275 -20.57 27.59 20.20
CA PRO A 275 -20.97 27.24 18.84
C PRO A 275 -21.24 28.52 18.04
N ILE A 276 -20.70 28.59 16.83
CA ILE A 276 -21.11 29.63 15.87
C ILE A 276 -22.53 29.32 15.44
N SER A 277 -23.43 30.28 15.61
CA SER A 277 -24.84 30.10 15.28
C SER A 277 -25.25 30.98 14.10
N LEU A 278 -25.98 30.39 13.16
CA LEU A 278 -26.68 31.08 12.10
C LEU A 278 -28.18 31.06 12.43
N GLY A 279 -28.63 32.07 13.19
CA GLY A 279 -29.97 32.09 13.75
C GLY A 279 -30.10 31.04 14.85
N GLN A 280 -31.03 30.10 14.70
CA GLN A 280 -31.21 28.99 15.66
C GLN A 280 -30.30 27.78 15.38
N TRP A 281 -29.67 27.75 14.21
CA TRP A 281 -28.84 26.63 13.80
C TRP A 281 -27.40 26.84 14.26
N ALA A 282 -26.90 25.94 15.12
CA ALA A 282 -25.48 25.89 15.46
C ALA A 282 -24.72 25.24 14.30
N ILE A 283 -23.90 26.03 13.59
CA ILE A 283 -23.16 25.57 12.42
C ILE A 283 -22.15 24.51 12.88
N PRO A 284 -22.20 23.30 12.33
CA PRO A 284 -21.18 22.31 12.60
C PRO A 284 -19.88 22.72 11.93
N HIS A 285 -18.80 22.80 12.69
CA HIS A 285 -17.49 23.21 12.18
C HIS A 285 -16.37 22.36 12.78
N ASP A 286 -15.25 22.30 12.06
CA ASP A 286 -14.03 21.66 12.55
C ASP A 286 -13.27 22.54 13.56
N GLN A 287 -12.08 22.09 13.96
CA GLN A 287 -11.24 22.84 14.92
C GLN A 287 -10.75 24.18 14.37
N ASN A 288 -10.72 24.34 13.05
CA ASN A 288 -10.29 25.54 12.34
C ASN A 288 -11.48 26.44 11.94
N TYR A 289 -12.68 26.17 12.48
CA TYR A 289 -13.92 26.86 12.15
C TYR A 289 -14.26 26.80 10.66
N SER A 290 -13.94 25.69 10.00
CA SER A 290 -14.36 25.38 8.64
C SER A 290 -15.50 24.37 8.63
N ILE A 291 -16.37 24.49 7.64
CA ILE A 291 -17.41 23.50 7.32
C ILE A 291 -16.92 22.59 6.20
N LEU A 292 -17.42 21.35 6.15
CA LEU A 292 -17.29 20.53 4.95
C LEU A 292 -18.40 20.90 3.98
N THR A 293 -18.01 21.35 2.78
CA THR A 293 -18.95 21.83 1.77
C THR A 293 -19.73 20.67 1.16
N CYS A 294 -21.04 20.80 1.09
CA CYS A 294 -21.89 19.87 0.35
C CYS A 294 -21.88 20.25 -1.13
N PHE A 295 -21.52 19.30 -1.99
CA PHE A 295 -21.43 19.52 -3.43
C PHE A 295 -22.67 18.95 -4.14
N TYR A 296 -23.64 19.82 -4.41
CA TYR A 296 -24.80 19.53 -5.25
C TYR A 296 -24.39 19.14 -6.68
N HIS A 297 -25.11 18.23 -7.31
CA HIS A 297 -24.91 17.91 -8.73
C HIS A 297 -26.22 17.46 -9.36
N ASP A 298 -26.30 17.56 -10.68
CA ASP A 298 -27.37 16.95 -11.48
C ASP A 298 -26.80 15.82 -12.37
N ASP A 299 -27.65 14.88 -12.78
CA ASP A 299 -27.25 13.75 -13.64
C ASP A 299 -26.84 14.20 -15.07
N THR A 300 -26.99 15.49 -15.39
CA THR A 300 -26.77 16.04 -16.73
C THR A 300 -25.36 16.62 -16.91
N GLY A 301 -24.57 16.67 -15.83
CA GLY A 301 -23.20 17.20 -15.84
C GLY A 301 -23.13 18.72 -16.03
N LYS A 302 -24.25 19.43 -15.83
CA LYS A 302 -24.31 20.90 -15.87
C LYS A 302 -24.24 21.46 -14.46
N SER A 303 -24.03 22.78 -14.35
CA SER A 303 -24.15 23.45 -13.05
C SER A 303 -25.54 23.19 -12.49
N PRO A 304 -25.65 22.72 -11.23
CA PRO A 304 -26.94 22.45 -10.61
C PRO A 304 -27.78 23.73 -10.45
N PHE A 305 -27.12 24.89 -10.37
CA PHE A 305 -27.75 26.19 -10.20
C PHE A 305 -28.05 26.83 -11.56
N PRO A 306 -29.16 27.59 -11.72
CA PRO A 306 -29.42 28.35 -12.94
C PRO A 306 -28.31 29.34 -13.25
N VAL A 307 -27.68 29.21 -14.43
CA VAL A 307 -26.62 30.10 -14.91
C VAL A 307 -27.14 30.95 -16.08
N HIS A 308 -26.93 32.26 -15.99
CA HIS A 308 -27.20 33.22 -17.06
C HIS A 308 -25.92 33.94 -17.48
N SER A 309 -25.76 34.13 -18.79
CA SER A 309 -24.63 34.88 -19.35
C SER A 309 -24.73 36.36 -18.97
N PHE A 310 -23.62 36.98 -18.57
CA PHE A 310 -23.56 38.39 -18.20
C PHE A 310 -24.11 39.30 -19.33
N ILE A 311 -23.73 39.05 -20.59
CA ILE A 311 -24.21 39.83 -21.72
C ILE A 311 -25.72 39.67 -21.95
N ASP A 312 -26.28 38.47 -21.74
CA ASP A 312 -27.72 38.24 -21.92
C ASP A 312 -28.55 39.00 -20.88
N VAL A 313 -28.02 39.17 -19.67
CA VAL A 313 -28.67 40.00 -18.63
C VAL A 313 -28.58 41.48 -18.99
N LEU A 314 -27.43 41.94 -19.49
CA LEU A 314 -27.25 43.34 -19.92
C LEU A 314 -28.14 43.72 -21.10
N GLU A 315 -28.29 42.84 -22.08
CA GLU A 315 -29.14 43.03 -23.27
C GLU A 315 -30.62 42.77 -23.00
N HIS A 316 -31.02 42.56 -21.74
CA HIS A 316 -32.40 42.29 -21.33
C HIS A 316 -33.04 41.05 -21.98
N LYS A 317 -32.21 40.09 -22.43
CA LYS A 317 -32.68 38.78 -22.95
C LYS A 317 -33.19 37.88 -21.83
N VAL A 318 -32.70 38.08 -20.60
CA VAL A 318 -33.21 37.42 -19.40
C VAL A 318 -34.24 38.33 -18.71
N PRO A 319 -35.50 37.88 -18.52
CA PRO A 319 -36.51 38.68 -17.82
C PRO A 319 -36.11 39.01 -16.39
N ALA A 320 -36.30 40.27 -15.97
CA ALA A 320 -35.95 40.71 -14.62
C ALA A 320 -36.69 39.94 -13.50
N THR A 321 -37.84 39.33 -13.81
CA THR A 321 -38.62 38.48 -12.89
C THR A 321 -37.85 37.24 -12.43
N VAL A 322 -36.89 36.76 -13.21
CA VAL A 322 -36.04 35.61 -12.86
C VAL A 322 -35.25 35.88 -11.59
N PHE A 323 -34.83 37.13 -11.38
CA PHE A 323 -34.01 37.52 -10.22
C PHE A 323 -34.84 37.88 -8.98
N ARG A 324 -36.17 37.87 -9.06
CA ARG A 324 -37.03 38.33 -7.97
C ARG A 324 -36.87 37.44 -6.74
N ASN A 325 -36.54 38.03 -5.59
CA ASN A 325 -36.30 37.33 -4.33
C ASN A 325 -35.21 36.22 -4.40
N GLN A 326 -34.34 36.28 -5.41
CA GLN A 326 -33.20 35.37 -5.57
C GLN A 326 -31.92 35.94 -4.96
N ILE A 327 -31.00 35.07 -4.59
CA ILE A 327 -29.61 35.39 -4.29
C ILE A 327 -28.83 35.31 -5.61
N VAL A 328 -28.41 36.45 -6.12
CA VAL A 328 -27.73 36.57 -7.41
C VAL A 328 -26.23 36.62 -7.18
N LEU A 329 -25.49 35.61 -7.65
CA LEU A 329 -24.04 35.53 -7.54
C LEU A 329 -23.41 35.86 -8.90
N ILE A 330 -22.51 36.84 -8.95
CA ILE A 330 -21.89 37.33 -10.18
C ILE A 330 -20.40 37.03 -10.14
N GLY A 331 -19.87 36.36 -11.18
CA GLY A 331 -18.46 35.96 -11.17
C GLY A 331 -17.90 35.50 -12.51
N LEU A 332 -16.57 35.33 -12.53
CA LEU A 332 -15.84 34.81 -13.68
C LEU A 332 -16.00 33.29 -13.77
N THR A 333 -16.31 32.78 -14.97
CA THR A 333 -16.46 31.33 -15.23
C THR A 333 -15.62 30.83 -16.40
N THR A 334 -15.25 31.72 -17.32
CA THR A 334 -14.46 31.40 -18.51
C THR A 334 -13.07 30.82 -18.16
N PRO A 335 -12.67 29.69 -18.79
CA PRO A 335 -11.31 29.18 -18.71
C PRO A 335 -10.27 30.24 -19.11
N GLY A 336 -9.21 30.41 -18.32
CA GLY A 336 -8.15 31.39 -18.57
C GLY A 336 -8.32 32.74 -17.87
N LEU A 337 -9.54 33.09 -17.45
CA LEU A 337 -9.81 34.29 -16.61
C LEU A 337 -10.06 33.92 -15.13
N ALA A 338 -10.63 32.75 -14.88
CA ALA A 338 -10.88 32.23 -13.54
C ALA A 338 -9.97 31.04 -13.21
N ILE A 339 -9.38 31.03 -12.02
CA ILE A 339 -8.76 29.82 -11.47
C ILE A 339 -9.88 28.81 -11.20
N ARG A 340 -9.74 27.60 -11.73
CA ARG A 340 -10.70 26.51 -11.47
C ARG A 340 -10.17 25.62 -10.35
N TYR A 341 -11.03 25.31 -9.40
CA TYR A 341 -10.70 24.52 -8.21
C TYR A 341 -11.19 23.09 -8.39
N ALA A 342 -10.30 22.12 -8.15
CA ALA A 342 -10.70 20.73 -8.11
C ALA A 342 -11.61 20.48 -6.91
N THR A 343 -12.68 19.71 -7.11
CA THR A 343 -13.68 19.40 -6.08
C THR A 343 -13.90 17.89 -5.95
N PRO A 344 -14.48 17.41 -4.84
CA PRO A 344 -14.86 16.01 -4.65
C PRO A 344 -15.70 15.41 -5.79
N LEU A 345 -16.48 16.21 -6.53
CA LEU A 345 -17.26 15.76 -7.69
C LEU A 345 -16.40 15.24 -8.85
N GLY A 346 -15.09 15.45 -8.82
CA GLY A 346 -14.19 15.13 -9.94
C GLY A 346 -14.25 16.15 -11.08
N GLN A 347 -14.97 17.26 -10.88
CA GLN A 347 -15.03 18.40 -11.79
C GLN A 347 -14.33 19.61 -11.19
N SER A 348 -13.72 20.44 -12.02
CA SER A 348 -13.11 21.70 -11.60
C SER A 348 -14.10 22.85 -11.74
N LEU A 349 -14.44 23.50 -10.63
CA LEU A 349 -15.44 24.56 -10.58
C LEU A 349 -14.78 25.95 -10.59
N ALA A 350 -15.45 26.92 -11.21
CA ALA A 350 -15.06 28.32 -11.10
C ALA A 350 -15.35 28.87 -9.67
N PRO A 351 -14.72 29.99 -9.25
CA PRO A 351 -14.85 30.50 -7.88
C PRO A 351 -16.31 30.83 -7.50
N VAL A 352 -17.09 31.36 -8.45
CA VAL A 352 -18.49 31.72 -8.21
C VAL A 352 -19.41 30.49 -8.16
N GLU A 353 -19.08 29.45 -8.92
CA GLU A 353 -19.79 28.17 -8.86
C GLU A 353 -19.55 27.52 -7.49
N LEU A 354 -18.29 27.46 -7.05
CA LEU A 354 -17.91 26.97 -5.73
C LEU A 354 -18.64 27.72 -4.60
N LEU A 355 -18.64 29.06 -4.65
CA LEU A 355 -19.38 29.89 -3.69
C LEU A 355 -20.87 29.52 -3.63
N ALA A 356 -21.49 29.16 -4.76
CA ALA A 356 -22.89 28.74 -4.78
C ALA A 356 -23.11 27.46 -3.96
N HIS A 357 -22.20 26.48 -4.05
CA HIS A 357 -22.26 25.26 -3.21
C HIS A 357 -22.08 25.59 -1.73
N GLU A 358 -21.14 26.47 -1.38
CA GLU A 358 -20.90 26.89 0.01
C GLU A 358 -22.11 27.63 0.62
N VAL A 359 -22.69 28.58 -0.13
CA VAL A 359 -23.89 29.32 0.28
C VAL A 359 -25.07 28.35 0.42
N ALA A 360 -25.30 27.47 -0.55
CA ALA A 360 -26.37 26.48 -0.48
C ALA A 360 -26.19 25.55 0.73
N THR A 361 -24.97 25.10 1.02
CA THR A 361 -24.65 24.29 2.20
C THR A 361 -25.10 24.96 3.49
N LEU A 362 -24.82 26.25 3.66
CA LEU A 362 -25.22 27.01 4.84
C LEU A 362 -26.73 27.29 4.90
N LEU A 363 -27.36 27.56 3.76
CA LEU A 363 -28.79 27.88 3.68
C LEU A 363 -29.70 26.68 3.87
N ASN A 364 -29.26 25.51 3.41
CA ASN A 364 -29.98 24.25 3.57
C ASN A 364 -29.64 23.53 4.87
N GLN A 365 -28.60 23.98 5.58
CA GLN A 365 -28.07 23.32 6.79
C GLN A 365 -27.49 21.91 6.49
N ASP A 366 -27.00 21.71 5.27
CA ASP A 366 -26.44 20.45 4.76
C ASP A 366 -24.94 20.30 5.03
N ALA A 367 -24.36 21.15 5.90
CA ALA A 367 -22.94 21.09 6.23
C ALA A 367 -22.60 19.74 6.88
N LEU A 368 -21.68 19.01 6.24
CA LEU A 368 -21.18 17.75 6.77
C LEU A 368 -20.37 18.00 8.03
N VAL A 369 -20.66 17.24 9.08
CA VAL A 369 -20.00 17.33 10.37
C VAL A 369 -18.93 16.27 10.43
N HIS A 370 -17.69 16.66 10.75
CA HIS A 370 -16.68 15.73 11.24
C HIS A 370 -16.70 15.75 12.78
N PRO A 371 -17.41 14.82 13.46
CA PRO A 371 -17.65 14.96 14.89
C PRO A 371 -16.33 14.87 15.66
N THR A 372 -16.09 15.84 16.55
CA THR A 372 -14.84 15.87 17.35
C THR A 372 -14.74 14.68 18.31
N TRP A 373 -15.87 14.11 18.74
CA TRP A 373 -15.89 12.86 19.49
C TRP A 373 -15.40 11.69 18.64
N ALA A 374 -15.74 11.63 17.35
CA ALA A 374 -15.35 10.52 16.48
C ALA A 374 -13.82 10.41 16.36
N LEU A 375 -13.11 11.55 16.30
CA LEU A 375 -11.64 11.60 16.33
C LEU A 375 -11.05 10.93 17.58
N ARG A 376 -11.66 11.17 18.76
CA ARG A 376 -11.20 10.61 20.04
C ARG A 376 -11.48 9.12 20.15
N PHE A 377 -12.56 8.64 19.53
CA PHE A 377 -12.97 7.24 19.58
C PHE A 377 -12.40 6.38 18.45
N LYS A 378 -11.77 6.98 17.43
CA LYS A 378 -11.13 6.26 16.32
C LYS A 378 -10.11 5.19 16.77
N PRO A 379 -9.22 5.45 17.75
CA PRO A 379 -8.32 4.41 18.29
C PRO A 379 -9.07 3.25 18.96
N LEU A 380 -10.18 3.53 19.65
CA LEU A 380 -11.03 2.49 20.24
C LEU A 380 -11.65 1.61 19.14
N LEU A 381 -12.04 2.21 18.01
CA LEU A 381 -12.62 1.48 16.89
C LEU A 381 -11.58 0.55 16.21
N TYR A 382 -10.33 1.01 16.08
CA TYR A 382 -9.21 0.14 15.70
C TYR A 382 -9.01 -1.01 16.70
N ALA A 383 -9.06 -0.73 18.00
CA ALA A 383 -8.95 -1.76 19.04
C ALA A 383 -10.09 -2.79 18.96
N ILE A 384 -11.33 -2.36 18.73
CA ILE A 384 -12.47 -3.26 18.53
C ILE A 384 -12.25 -4.15 17.30
N CYS A 385 -11.83 -3.58 16.16
CA CYS A 385 -11.52 -4.35 14.96
C CYS A 385 -10.38 -5.35 15.22
N GLY A 386 -9.35 -4.93 15.95
CA GLY A 386 -8.26 -5.80 16.42
C GLY A 386 -8.74 -6.96 17.28
N LEU A 387 -9.68 -6.73 18.21
CA LEU A 387 -10.30 -7.78 19.03
C LEU A 387 -11.14 -8.74 18.17
N ILE A 388 -11.90 -8.24 17.19
CA ILE A 388 -12.66 -9.07 16.25
C ILE A 388 -11.70 -9.96 15.44
N LEU A 389 -10.58 -9.42 14.96
CA LEU A 389 -9.52 -10.17 14.29
C LEU A 389 -8.85 -11.20 15.21
N MET A 390 -8.73 -10.90 16.50
CA MET A 390 -8.05 -11.76 17.47
C MET A 390 -8.92 -12.94 17.93
N PHE A 391 -10.21 -12.67 18.17
CA PHE A 391 -11.08 -13.63 18.85
C PHE A 391 -12.15 -14.22 17.94
N ILE A 392 -12.78 -13.43 17.07
CA ILE A 392 -13.99 -13.84 16.35
C ILE A 392 -13.65 -14.46 14.99
N LEU A 393 -12.89 -13.75 14.18
CA LEU A 393 -12.55 -14.17 12.81
C LEU A 393 -11.66 -15.42 12.71
N PRO A 394 -10.84 -15.79 13.73
CA PRO A 394 -10.10 -17.04 13.72
C PRO A 394 -10.90 -18.31 14.08
N MET A 395 -12.11 -18.17 14.64
CA MET A 395 -12.95 -19.32 15.04
C MET A 395 -13.56 -20.08 13.85
N PRO A 396 -14.22 -19.42 12.87
CA PRO A 396 -14.90 -20.15 11.81
C PRO A 396 -13.92 -20.74 10.77
N PRO A 397 -14.38 -21.68 9.93
CA PRO A 397 -13.64 -22.17 8.77
C PRO A 397 -13.15 -21.03 7.88
N ARG A 398 -11.99 -21.20 7.22
CA ARG A 398 -11.31 -20.15 6.44
C ARG A 398 -12.22 -19.35 5.49
N THR A 399 -13.09 -20.05 4.76
CA THR A 399 -14.03 -19.42 3.81
C THR A 399 -15.03 -18.54 4.52
N ILE A 400 -15.59 -19.01 5.64
CA ILE A 400 -16.54 -18.28 6.46
C ILE A 400 -15.85 -17.10 7.16
N GLY A 401 -14.62 -17.28 7.67
CA GLY A 401 -13.83 -16.19 8.25
C GLY A 401 -13.48 -15.09 7.25
N LEU A 402 -13.10 -15.45 6.01
CA LEU A 402 -12.87 -14.49 4.93
C LEU A 402 -14.15 -13.73 4.55
N LEU A 403 -15.26 -14.43 4.36
CA LEU A 403 -16.54 -13.81 4.03
C LEU A 403 -17.05 -12.90 5.15
N ALA A 404 -16.92 -13.32 6.41
CA ALA A 404 -17.26 -12.50 7.56
C ALA A 404 -16.37 -11.25 7.64
N GLY A 405 -15.07 -11.40 7.40
CA GLY A 405 -14.10 -10.31 7.34
C GLY A 405 -14.42 -9.27 6.26
N LEU A 406 -14.64 -9.74 5.03
CA LEU A 406 -15.07 -8.92 3.89
C LEU A 406 -16.41 -8.24 4.16
N GLY A 407 -17.37 -8.97 4.74
CA GLY A 407 -18.69 -8.45 5.10
C GLY A 407 -18.62 -7.35 6.15
N LEU A 408 -17.80 -7.52 7.20
CA LEU A 408 -17.58 -6.49 8.22
C LEU A 408 -16.89 -5.25 7.65
N ALA A 409 -15.83 -5.42 6.86
CA ALA A 409 -15.17 -4.30 6.21
C ALA A 409 -16.10 -3.54 5.26
N SER A 410 -16.89 -4.26 4.46
CA SER A 410 -17.90 -3.67 3.57
C SER A 410 -18.99 -2.96 4.38
N SER A 411 -19.37 -3.50 5.53
CA SER A 411 -20.34 -2.86 6.44
C SER A 411 -19.80 -1.57 7.05
N CYS A 412 -18.50 -1.50 7.37
CA CYS A 412 -17.85 -0.27 7.81
C CYS A 412 -17.91 0.81 6.72
N LEU A 413 -17.53 0.48 5.48
CA LEU A 413 -17.57 1.43 4.36
C LEU A 413 -19.02 1.85 4.03
N LEU A 414 -19.97 0.92 4.07
CA LEU A 414 -21.39 1.22 3.88
C LEU A 414 -21.93 2.11 5.01
N ALA A 415 -21.55 1.85 6.27
CA ALA A 415 -21.94 2.66 7.40
C ALA A 415 -21.39 4.09 7.28
N GLU A 416 -20.15 4.26 6.84
CA GLU A 416 -19.57 5.58 6.55
C GLU A 416 -20.40 6.34 5.52
N ILE A 417 -20.71 5.72 4.37
CA ILE A 417 -21.54 6.33 3.32
C ILE A 417 -22.95 6.65 3.85
N VAL A 418 -23.59 5.73 4.57
CA VAL A 418 -24.95 5.94 5.10
C VAL A 418 -24.99 7.07 6.13
N LEU A 419 -23.99 7.18 7.01
CA LEU A 419 -23.90 8.28 7.98
C LEU A 419 -23.69 9.62 7.29
N MET A 420 -22.88 9.67 6.23
CA MET A 420 -22.71 10.88 5.43
C MET A 420 -24.00 11.28 4.74
N VAL A 421 -24.66 10.35 4.04
CA VAL A 421 -25.86 10.63 3.24
C VAL A 421 -27.09 10.92 4.09
N ARG A 422 -27.33 10.15 5.16
CA ARG A 422 -28.57 10.26 5.96
C ARG A 422 -28.46 11.17 7.16
N HIS A 423 -27.27 11.31 7.73
CA HIS A 423 -27.07 12.03 8.99
C HIS A 423 -26.12 13.22 8.86
N ALA A 424 -25.63 13.52 7.66
CA ALA A 424 -24.64 14.57 7.39
C ALA A 424 -23.42 14.47 8.33
N GLN A 425 -23.00 13.25 8.67
CA GLN A 425 -21.87 12.98 9.55
C GLN A 425 -20.83 12.14 8.82
N TRP A 426 -19.61 12.68 8.73
CA TRP A 426 -18.47 11.92 8.24
C TRP A 426 -17.68 11.35 9.42
N ILE A 427 -17.69 10.02 9.52
CA ILE A 427 -16.88 9.26 10.47
C ILE A 427 -15.93 8.40 9.63
N PRO A 428 -14.60 8.63 9.70
CA PRO A 428 -13.65 7.90 8.88
C PRO A 428 -13.55 6.43 9.37
N LEU A 429 -14.17 5.51 8.63
CA LEU A 429 -14.17 4.07 8.91
C LEU A 429 -13.31 3.29 7.91
N THR A 430 -12.71 3.96 6.94
CA THR A 430 -11.83 3.38 5.93
C THR A 430 -10.59 2.71 6.52
N GLY A 431 -9.88 3.36 7.44
CA GLY A 431 -8.74 2.73 8.13
C GLY A 431 -9.12 1.44 8.87
N PRO A 432 -10.17 1.44 9.72
CA PRO A 432 -10.72 0.24 10.33
C PRO A 432 -11.15 -0.86 9.34
N ALA A 433 -11.79 -0.49 8.22
CA ALA A 433 -12.15 -1.43 7.17
C ALA A 433 -10.90 -2.07 6.52
N LEU A 434 -9.84 -1.29 6.28
CA LEU A 434 -8.55 -1.77 5.77
C LEU A 434 -7.84 -2.67 6.78
N LEU A 435 -7.93 -2.38 8.09
CA LEU A 435 -7.42 -3.25 9.15
C LEU A 435 -8.14 -4.61 9.11
N LEU A 436 -9.47 -4.62 8.97
CA LEU A 436 -10.24 -5.85 8.84
C LEU A 436 -9.89 -6.63 7.57
N LEU A 437 -9.76 -5.96 6.41
CA LEU A 437 -9.39 -6.59 5.14
C LEU A 437 -7.98 -7.19 5.18
N SER A 438 -6.99 -6.39 5.58
CA SER A 438 -5.61 -6.85 5.67
C SER A 438 -5.44 -7.94 6.73
N GLY A 439 -6.06 -7.76 7.90
CA GLY A 439 -6.04 -8.74 8.99
C GLY A 439 -6.69 -10.06 8.61
N THR A 440 -7.84 -10.03 7.94
CA THR A 440 -8.52 -11.26 7.46
C THR A 440 -7.75 -11.95 6.35
N GLY A 441 -7.13 -11.19 5.43
CA GLY A 441 -6.23 -11.72 4.41
C GLY A 441 -5.03 -12.43 5.03
N ILE A 442 -4.37 -11.80 6.01
CA ILE A 442 -3.26 -12.36 6.77
C ILE A 442 -3.68 -13.61 7.56
N LEU A 443 -4.84 -13.57 8.24
CA LEU A 443 -5.36 -14.73 8.97
C LEU A 443 -5.70 -15.88 8.03
N ALA A 444 -6.31 -15.61 6.88
CA ALA A 444 -6.59 -16.63 5.87
C ALA A 444 -5.32 -17.22 5.25
N PHE A 445 -4.30 -16.37 5.04
CA PHE A 445 -2.98 -16.80 4.58
C PHE A 445 -2.29 -17.68 5.63
N THR A 446 -2.25 -17.26 6.89
CA THR A 446 -1.67 -18.06 7.99
C THR A 446 -2.46 -19.34 8.27
N GLN A 447 -3.79 -19.34 8.07
CA GLN A 447 -4.61 -20.55 8.11
C GLN A 447 -4.35 -21.46 6.89
N ARG A 448 -4.04 -20.93 5.70
CA ARG A 448 -3.60 -21.74 4.55
C ARG A 448 -2.25 -22.39 4.82
N THR A 449 -1.32 -21.67 5.44
CA THR A 449 -0.01 -22.21 5.76
C THR A 449 -0.05 -23.20 6.94
N SER A 450 -0.94 -22.97 7.91
CA SER A 450 -1.16 -23.89 9.04
C SER A 450 -2.06 -25.08 8.68
N GLY A 451 -2.99 -24.91 7.73
CA GLY A 451 -3.95 -25.91 7.27
C GLY A 451 -3.33 -27.08 6.50
N LYS A 452 -2.04 -27.01 6.15
CA LYS A 452 -1.26 -28.17 5.70
C LYS A 452 -0.82 -29.09 6.85
N ARG A 453 -1.24 -28.83 8.11
CA ARG A 453 -0.82 -29.62 9.28
C ARG A 453 -1.94 -30.17 10.16
N THR A 454 -3.20 -30.10 9.75
CA THR A 454 -4.28 -30.80 10.47
C THR A 454 -5.51 -30.93 9.57
N LEU A 455 -5.37 -31.74 8.52
CA LEU A 455 -6.52 -32.43 7.93
C LEU A 455 -6.27 -33.93 8.08
N VAL A 456 -6.19 -34.36 9.35
CA VAL A 456 -6.52 -35.74 9.67
C VAL A 456 -8.00 -35.84 9.33
N LEU A 457 -8.31 -36.40 8.15
CA LEU A 457 -9.65 -36.88 7.87
C LEU A 457 -10.07 -37.77 9.05
N PRO A 458 -11.29 -37.69 9.58
CA PRO A 458 -11.72 -38.48 10.75
C PRO A 458 -11.60 -40.01 10.55
N TYR A 459 -11.24 -40.46 9.34
CA TYR A 459 -10.94 -41.85 9.02
C TYR A 459 -9.47 -42.27 9.24
N SER A 460 -8.48 -41.35 9.25
CA SER A 460 -7.06 -41.72 9.36
C SER A 460 -6.66 -42.12 10.79
N GLU A 461 -7.21 -41.47 11.83
CA GLU A 461 -6.89 -41.84 13.23
C GLU A 461 -7.38 -43.25 13.58
N ALA A 462 -8.51 -43.68 13.02
CA ALA A 462 -9.03 -45.04 13.19
C ALA A 462 -8.17 -46.07 12.44
N ASP A 463 -7.75 -45.76 11.21
CA ASP A 463 -6.86 -46.62 10.42
C ASP A 463 -5.48 -46.73 11.07
N ASP A 464 -4.89 -45.62 11.51
CA ASP A 464 -3.58 -45.61 12.18
C ASP A 464 -3.65 -46.35 13.52
N SER A 465 -4.73 -46.18 14.29
CA SER A 465 -4.96 -46.93 15.53
C SER A 465 -5.11 -48.44 15.27
N ASN A 466 -5.87 -48.82 14.25
CA ASN A 466 -6.05 -50.23 13.87
C ASN A 466 -4.75 -50.85 13.32
N ARG A 467 -3.94 -50.10 12.57
CA ARG A 467 -2.60 -50.52 12.11
C ARG A 467 -1.66 -50.76 13.27
N MET A 468 -1.58 -49.81 14.21
CA MET A 468 -0.71 -49.94 15.39
C MET A 468 -1.15 -51.09 16.30
N LEU A 469 -2.47 -51.27 16.48
CA LEU A 469 -3.01 -52.40 17.23
C LEU A 469 -2.76 -53.74 16.52
N GLY A 470 -2.91 -53.78 15.19
CA GLY A 470 -2.59 -54.94 14.36
C GLY A 470 -1.12 -55.35 14.49
N LEU A 471 -0.19 -54.40 14.39
CA LEU A 471 1.24 -54.64 14.57
C LEU A 471 1.58 -55.12 15.99
N ALA A 472 0.96 -54.55 17.01
CA ALA A 472 1.15 -54.99 18.40
C ALA A 472 0.66 -56.44 18.62
N LEU A 473 -0.49 -56.80 18.04
CA LEU A 473 -1.04 -58.16 18.10
C LEU A 473 -0.19 -59.17 17.32
N GLN A 474 0.34 -58.76 16.16
CA GLN A 474 1.28 -59.56 15.37
C GLN A 474 2.57 -59.83 16.15
N GLY A 475 3.15 -58.81 16.80
CA GLY A 475 4.32 -58.97 17.68
C GLY A 475 4.07 -59.88 18.89
N GLN A 476 2.81 -60.06 19.30
CA GLN A 476 2.40 -60.99 20.37
C GLN A 476 2.06 -62.41 19.86
N GLY A 477 2.22 -62.67 18.55
CA GLY A 477 1.88 -63.96 17.93
C GLY A 477 0.38 -64.20 17.72
N ARG A 478 -0.46 -63.19 17.93
CA ARG A 478 -1.93 -63.27 17.76
C ARG A 478 -2.34 -62.86 16.35
N PHE A 479 -1.94 -63.67 15.37
CA PHE A 479 -2.04 -63.33 13.94
C PHE A 479 -3.49 -63.18 13.42
N ASP A 480 -4.44 -63.97 13.92
CA ASP A 480 -5.85 -63.87 13.52
C ASP A 480 -6.46 -62.50 13.86
N LEU A 481 -6.20 -62.02 15.08
CA LEU A 481 -6.66 -60.73 15.55
C LEU A 481 -5.92 -59.59 14.84
N ALA A 482 -4.63 -59.76 14.53
CA ALA A 482 -3.88 -58.81 13.73
C ALA A 482 -4.48 -58.66 12.33
N PHE A 483 -4.84 -59.77 11.69
CA PHE A 483 -5.50 -59.78 10.38
C PHE A 483 -6.85 -59.06 10.42
N GLU A 484 -7.68 -59.30 11.43
CA GLU A 484 -8.96 -58.57 11.61
C GLU A 484 -8.75 -57.06 11.71
N ARG A 485 -7.75 -56.61 12.47
CA ARG A 485 -7.45 -55.17 12.61
C ARG A 485 -6.97 -54.56 11.31
N PHE A 486 -6.10 -55.24 10.56
CA PHE A 486 -5.66 -54.75 9.26
C PHE A 486 -6.78 -54.72 8.21
N ARG A 487 -7.77 -55.61 8.29
CA ARG A 487 -8.95 -55.60 7.40
C ARG A 487 -9.89 -54.42 7.63
N LEU A 488 -9.89 -53.84 8.83
CA LEU A 488 -10.66 -52.63 9.14
C LEU A 488 -10.03 -51.36 8.56
N CYS A 489 -8.75 -51.42 8.19
CA CYS A 489 -8.03 -50.29 7.60
C CYS A 489 -8.33 -50.14 6.11
N ARG A 490 -8.24 -48.92 5.59
CA ARG A 490 -8.27 -48.69 4.14
C ARG A 490 -7.11 -49.40 3.44
N THR A 491 -7.39 -50.04 2.30
CA THR A 491 -6.40 -50.74 1.47
C THR A 491 -5.54 -49.75 0.68
N ASP A 492 -4.48 -49.27 1.31
CA ASP A 492 -3.35 -48.55 0.71
C ASP A 492 -2.09 -49.45 0.65
N GLU A 493 -1.04 -49.04 -0.06
CA GLU A 493 0.18 -49.85 -0.19
C GLU A 493 0.84 -50.18 1.14
N LEU A 494 0.68 -49.32 2.15
CA LEU A 494 1.21 -49.52 3.48
C LEU A 494 0.48 -50.66 4.22
N THR A 495 -0.86 -50.69 4.18
CA THR A 495 -1.66 -51.79 4.77
C THR A 495 -1.45 -53.10 4.01
N LEU A 496 -1.35 -53.05 2.68
CA LEU A 496 -1.01 -54.23 1.87
C LEU A 496 0.38 -54.76 2.23
N GLY A 497 1.36 -53.87 2.47
CA GLY A 497 2.68 -54.25 2.96
C GLY A 497 2.65 -54.91 4.34
N MET A 498 1.84 -54.41 5.28
CA MET A 498 1.68 -55.01 6.61
C MET A 498 1.00 -56.39 6.55
N LEU A 499 -0.05 -56.54 5.75
CA LEU A 499 -0.69 -57.83 5.49
C LEU A 499 0.28 -58.84 4.86
N TYR A 500 1.15 -58.38 3.95
CA TYR A 500 2.18 -59.23 3.37
C TYR A 500 3.23 -59.66 4.42
N HIS A 501 3.66 -58.76 5.30
CA HIS A 501 4.54 -59.15 6.42
C HIS A 501 3.86 -60.14 7.39
N LEU A 502 2.54 -60.00 7.61
CA LEU A 502 1.78 -60.98 8.39
C LEU A 502 1.79 -62.38 7.76
N VAL A 503 1.73 -62.47 6.43
CA VAL A 503 1.89 -63.76 5.70
C VAL A 503 3.25 -64.38 5.98
N LEU A 504 4.34 -63.60 5.91
CA LEU A 504 5.69 -64.10 6.19
C LEU A 504 5.81 -64.66 7.61
N ASP A 505 5.21 -63.98 8.59
CA ASP A 505 5.20 -64.45 9.98
C ASP A 505 4.36 -65.71 10.16
N LEU A 506 3.23 -65.84 9.46
CA LEU A 506 2.40 -67.04 9.46
C LEU A 506 3.12 -68.25 8.83
N GLU A 507 3.82 -68.04 7.72
CA GLU A 507 4.66 -69.05 7.05
C GLU A 507 5.80 -69.53 7.95
N ASN A 508 6.51 -68.60 8.59
CA ASN A 508 7.59 -68.90 9.54
C ASN A 508 7.09 -69.75 10.72
N ASN A 509 5.84 -69.55 11.14
CA ASN A 509 5.19 -70.31 12.21
C ASN A 509 4.46 -71.57 11.70
N ARG A 510 4.62 -71.97 10.43
CA ARG A 510 3.96 -73.12 9.78
C ARG A 510 2.42 -73.09 9.82
N ARG A 511 1.82 -71.90 9.96
CA ARG A 511 0.35 -71.69 9.95
C ARG A 511 -0.16 -71.45 8.52
N PHE A 512 0.10 -72.41 7.62
CA PHE A 512 -0.12 -72.26 6.18
C PHE A 512 -1.59 -71.99 5.80
N ASN A 513 -2.56 -72.58 6.52
CA ASN A 513 -3.98 -72.35 6.25
C ASN A 513 -4.42 -70.89 6.48
N GLU A 514 -3.84 -70.23 7.49
CA GLU A 514 -4.11 -68.82 7.76
C GLU A 514 -3.34 -67.91 6.81
N ALA A 515 -2.10 -68.29 6.43
CA ALA A 515 -1.34 -67.59 5.40
C ALA A 515 -2.11 -67.57 4.06
N ILE A 516 -2.76 -68.67 3.68
CA ILE A 516 -3.64 -68.75 2.50
C ILE A 516 -4.78 -67.72 2.62
N ALA A 517 -5.47 -67.64 3.76
CA ALA A 517 -6.57 -66.68 3.94
C ALA A 517 -6.14 -65.22 3.79
N VAL A 518 -4.94 -64.87 4.27
CA VAL A 518 -4.39 -63.50 4.10
C VAL A 518 -3.94 -63.27 2.65
N LEU A 519 -3.34 -64.27 1.99
CA LEU A 519 -2.92 -64.21 0.59
C LEU A 519 -4.11 -64.06 -0.38
N GLU A 520 -5.20 -64.80 -0.17
CA GLU A 520 -6.44 -64.66 -0.95
C GLU A 520 -7.04 -63.27 -0.79
N TYR A 521 -7.00 -62.72 0.43
CA TYR A 521 -7.44 -61.35 0.68
C TYR A 521 -6.56 -60.32 -0.04
N LEU A 522 -5.23 -60.51 -0.07
CA LEU A 522 -4.31 -59.64 -0.79
C LEU A 522 -4.55 -59.69 -2.31
N GLU A 523 -4.72 -60.89 -2.88
CA GLU A 523 -4.96 -61.09 -4.30
C GLU A 523 -6.32 -60.51 -4.74
N GLN A 524 -7.34 -60.60 -3.89
CA GLN A 524 -8.64 -59.96 -4.13
C GLN A 524 -8.54 -58.41 -4.14
N LYS A 525 -7.63 -57.82 -3.36
CA LYS A 525 -7.51 -56.36 -3.22
C LYS A 525 -6.55 -55.72 -4.23
N LYS A 526 -5.48 -56.41 -4.62
CA LYS A 526 -4.53 -55.94 -5.63
C LYS A 526 -3.94 -57.15 -6.36
N GLU A 527 -4.44 -57.40 -7.56
CA GLU A 527 -3.95 -58.47 -8.44
C GLU A 527 -2.45 -58.26 -8.73
N GLY A 528 -1.66 -59.33 -8.65
CA GLY A 528 -0.21 -59.28 -8.89
C GLY A 528 0.59 -58.49 -7.84
N PHE A 529 0.07 -58.30 -6.62
CA PHE A 529 0.85 -57.66 -5.55
C PHE A 529 2.02 -58.57 -5.13
N ARG A 530 3.25 -58.17 -5.51
CA ARG A 530 4.50 -58.92 -5.23
C ARG A 530 4.43 -60.36 -5.77
N ASP A 531 4.79 -61.35 -4.97
CA ASP A 531 4.82 -62.78 -5.28
C ASP A 531 3.64 -63.54 -4.64
N CYS A 532 2.54 -62.86 -4.30
CA CYS A 532 1.40 -63.45 -3.59
C CYS A 532 0.80 -64.67 -4.30
N THR A 533 0.64 -64.63 -5.62
CA THR A 533 0.08 -65.76 -6.40
C THR A 533 0.97 -67.01 -6.32
N ILE A 534 2.29 -66.84 -6.40
CA ILE A 534 3.26 -67.94 -6.28
C ILE A 534 3.25 -68.51 -4.86
N ARG A 535 3.20 -67.63 -3.85
CA ARG A 535 3.14 -68.04 -2.44
C ARG A 535 1.82 -68.73 -2.10
N LEU A 536 0.71 -68.33 -2.70
CA LEU A 536 -0.60 -68.96 -2.51
C LEU A 536 -0.58 -70.43 -2.93
N GLU A 537 -0.02 -70.72 -4.11
CA GLU A 537 0.14 -72.09 -4.61
C GLU A 537 1.06 -72.92 -3.71
N SER A 538 2.19 -72.33 -3.30
CA SER A 538 3.14 -72.96 -2.37
C SER A 538 2.50 -73.29 -1.01
N ASN A 539 1.78 -72.33 -0.41
CA ASN A 539 1.13 -72.53 0.88
C ASN A 539 -0.01 -73.57 0.81
N ARG A 540 -0.76 -73.62 -0.30
CA ARG A 540 -1.78 -74.67 -0.53
C ARG A 540 -1.14 -76.06 -0.60
N ALA A 541 0.00 -76.19 -1.26
CA ALA A 541 0.76 -77.44 -1.31
C ALA A 541 1.28 -77.85 0.09
N MET A 542 1.82 -76.90 0.86
CA MET A 542 2.32 -77.14 2.23
C MET A 542 1.18 -77.48 3.20
N ALA A 543 0.01 -76.83 3.08
CA ALA A 543 -1.18 -77.11 3.87
C ALA A 543 -1.80 -78.49 3.55
N ALA A 544 -1.69 -78.94 2.29
CA ALA A 544 -2.15 -80.27 1.84
C ALA A 544 -1.20 -81.42 2.25
N GLY A 545 -0.14 -81.13 3.02
CA GLY A 545 0.84 -82.14 3.46
C GLY A 545 1.73 -82.68 2.35
N SER A 546 1.75 -82.00 1.19
CA SER A 546 2.56 -82.42 0.05
C SER A 546 3.98 -81.86 0.17
N SER A 547 4.96 -82.76 0.24
CA SER A 547 6.39 -82.41 0.25
C SER A 547 6.88 -82.17 -1.19
N LEU A 548 6.71 -80.94 -1.70
CA LEU A 548 7.46 -80.47 -2.86
C LEU A 548 8.84 -79.94 -2.41
N PRO A 549 9.91 -80.13 -3.20
CA PRO A 549 11.25 -79.73 -2.77
C PRO A 549 11.38 -78.21 -2.76
N TRP A 550 11.42 -77.63 -1.56
CA TRP A 550 11.81 -76.23 -1.35
C TRP A 550 13.33 -76.12 -1.47
N ASN A 551 13.82 -75.86 -2.68
CA ASN A 551 15.23 -75.51 -2.88
C ASN A 551 15.32 -74.12 -3.51
N ARG A 552 15.13 -73.09 -2.68
CA ARG A 552 15.84 -71.82 -2.77
C ARG A 552 16.10 -71.35 -1.34
N GLU A 553 17.37 -71.34 -0.97
CA GLU A 553 17.85 -70.68 0.24
C GLU A 553 17.37 -69.22 0.31
N PRO A 554 17.19 -68.68 1.52
CA PRO A 554 16.73 -67.31 1.70
C PRO A 554 17.73 -66.39 1.04
N SER A 555 17.27 -65.61 0.08
CA SER A 555 18.01 -64.52 -0.53
C SER A 555 18.36 -63.50 0.54
N PHE A 556 19.48 -63.72 1.22
CA PHE A 556 20.44 -62.70 1.62
C PHE A 556 21.03 -62.09 0.35
N ALA A 557 20.15 -61.52 -0.46
CA ALA A 557 20.47 -60.60 -1.52
C ALA A 557 19.79 -59.30 -1.09
N MET A 558 20.36 -58.65 -0.06
CA MET A 558 20.40 -57.20 -0.11
C MET A 558 20.99 -56.89 -1.47
N GLN A 559 20.12 -56.32 -2.28
CA GLN A 559 20.31 -55.86 -3.63
C GLN A 559 21.66 -55.13 -3.75
N GLN A 560 22.70 -55.89 -4.07
CA GLN A 560 23.94 -55.44 -4.66
C GLN A 560 23.76 -55.46 -6.18
N GLU A 561 22.60 -54.96 -6.66
CA GLU A 561 22.56 -54.38 -8.00
C GLU A 561 23.26 -53.03 -7.86
N LYS A 562 24.57 -53.04 -8.12
CA LYS A 562 25.25 -51.90 -8.72
C LYS A 562 24.34 -51.41 -9.84
N LEU A 563 23.58 -50.35 -9.58
CA LEU A 563 22.92 -49.60 -10.63
C LEU A 563 24.07 -49.10 -11.53
N SER A 564 24.30 -49.77 -12.65
CA SER A 564 25.09 -49.19 -13.73
C SER A 564 24.26 -48.05 -14.30
N LEU A 565 24.46 -46.85 -13.78
CA LEU A 565 23.91 -45.69 -14.45
C LEU A 565 24.67 -45.57 -15.77
N LEU A 566 23.94 -45.69 -16.89
CA LEU A 566 24.47 -45.55 -18.26
C LEU A 566 25.37 -46.69 -18.76
N ASP A 567 25.32 -47.89 -18.17
CA ASP A 567 26.21 -49.02 -18.52
C ASP A 567 27.73 -48.71 -18.44
N ARG A 568 28.08 -47.57 -17.84
CA ARG A 568 29.46 -47.02 -17.77
C ARG A 568 29.85 -46.58 -16.36
N TYR A 569 28.88 -46.10 -15.57
CA TYR A 569 29.14 -45.61 -14.23
C TYR A 569 28.65 -46.57 -13.18
N ARG A 570 29.57 -46.95 -12.31
CA ARG A 570 29.37 -47.92 -11.26
C ARG A 570 29.25 -47.20 -9.93
N LEU A 571 28.06 -47.24 -9.33
CA LEU A 571 27.84 -46.70 -7.98
C LEU A 571 28.45 -47.63 -6.94
N GLU A 572 29.20 -47.08 -5.99
CA GLU A 572 29.88 -47.84 -4.95
C GLU A 572 29.26 -47.54 -3.58
N GLU A 573 29.66 -46.44 -2.94
CA GLU A 573 29.16 -46.03 -1.62
C GLU A 573 28.45 -44.66 -1.65
N GLU A 574 27.50 -44.47 -0.73
CA GLU A 574 26.82 -43.18 -0.56
C GLU A 574 27.72 -42.21 0.20
N LEU A 575 28.13 -41.10 -0.45
CA LEU A 575 28.92 -40.04 0.18
C LEU A 575 28.06 -39.07 1.00
N GLY A 576 26.77 -38.94 0.64
CA GLY A 576 25.81 -38.21 1.46
C GLY A 576 24.51 -37.83 0.77
N LYS A 577 23.48 -37.58 1.58
CA LYS A 577 22.14 -37.20 1.13
C LYS A 577 21.89 -35.71 1.32
N GLY A 578 21.74 -34.99 0.21
CA GLY A 578 21.42 -33.57 0.19
C GLY A 578 19.93 -33.28 0.00
N LEU A 579 19.57 -32.00 0.08
CA LEU A 579 18.20 -31.49 -0.10
C LEU A 579 17.55 -31.94 -1.42
N PHE A 580 18.34 -32.02 -2.50
CA PHE A 580 17.88 -32.32 -3.86
C PHE A 580 18.19 -33.74 -4.34
N GLY A 581 18.86 -34.57 -3.55
CA GLY A 581 19.29 -35.87 -4.04
C GLY A 581 20.48 -36.43 -3.29
N THR A 582 20.86 -37.66 -3.65
CA THR A 582 21.94 -38.42 -3.02
C THR A 582 23.20 -38.32 -3.87
N VAL A 583 24.35 -38.15 -3.23
CA VAL A 583 25.68 -38.18 -3.85
C VAL A 583 26.34 -39.50 -3.53
N TRP A 584 26.86 -40.15 -4.56
CA TRP A 584 27.52 -41.45 -4.50
C TRP A 584 28.97 -41.31 -4.95
N HIS A 585 29.85 -42.08 -4.32
CA HIS A 585 31.15 -42.41 -4.89
C HIS A 585 30.90 -43.43 -6.01
N GLY A 586 31.60 -43.25 -7.12
CA GLY A 586 31.49 -44.16 -8.24
C GLY A 586 32.75 -44.25 -9.07
N HIS A 587 32.74 -45.22 -9.98
CA HIS A 587 33.84 -45.48 -10.90
C HIS A 587 33.36 -45.34 -12.35
N ASP A 588 34.10 -44.58 -13.16
CA ASP A 588 33.92 -44.53 -14.61
C ASP A 588 34.66 -45.71 -15.24
N ASP A 589 33.95 -46.79 -15.56
CA ASP A 589 34.55 -48.03 -16.08
C ASP A 589 35.21 -47.82 -17.47
N HIS A 590 34.89 -46.75 -18.20
CA HIS A 590 35.53 -46.43 -19.49
C HIS A 590 36.82 -45.62 -19.33
N GLN A 591 36.85 -44.67 -18.39
CA GLN A 591 38.01 -43.79 -18.19
C GLN A 591 38.91 -44.25 -17.03
N HIS A 592 38.52 -45.32 -16.32
CA HIS A 592 39.21 -45.90 -15.17
C HIS A 592 39.57 -44.86 -14.10
N ARG A 593 38.61 -44.01 -13.75
CA ARG A 593 38.78 -42.96 -12.72
C ARG A 593 37.62 -42.93 -11.75
N GLU A 594 37.90 -42.47 -10.54
CA GLU A 594 36.89 -42.21 -9.52
C GLU A 594 36.13 -40.91 -9.82
N VAL A 595 34.83 -40.92 -9.52
CA VAL A 595 33.90 -39.82 -9.76
C VAL A 595 32.89 -39.71 -8.63
N ALA A 596 32.33 -38.51 -8.43
CA ALA A 596 31.18 -38.29 -7.58
C ALA A 596 29.90 -38.17 -8.43
N ILE A 597 28.88 -38.97 -8.15
CA ILE A 597 27.65 -39.04 -8.94
C ILE A 597 26.47 -38.58 -8.09
N LYS A 598 25.85 -37.47 -8.48
CA LYS A 598 24.66 -36.94 -7.81
C LYS A 598 23.38 -37.32 -8.56
N ILE A 599 22.45 -37.95 -7.85
CA ILE A 599 21.16 -38.41 -8.38
C ILE A 599 20.03 -37.62 -7.74
N ILE A 600 19.22 -36.98 -8.59
CA ILE A 600 18.07 -36.12 -8.24
C ILE A 600 16.79 -36.81 -8.72
N PRO A 601 15.90 -37.29 -7.83
CA PRO A 601 14.70 -38.01 -8.22
C PRO A 601 13.60 -37.05 -8.69
N LEU A 602 13.70 -36.55 -9.93
CA LEU A 602 12.80 -35.52 -10.47
C LEU A 602 11.35 -36.00 -10.57
N GLN A 603 11.10 -37.22 -11.08
CA GLN A 603 9.74 -37.77 -11.24
C GLN A 603 9.06 -38.04 -9.90
N GLU A 604 9.78 -38.59 -8.92
CA GLU A 604 9.23 -38.86 -7.59
C GLU A 604 8.89 -37.56 -6.85
N ARG A 605 9.69 -36.51 -7.05
CA ARG A 605 9.54 -35.22 -6.38
C ARG A 605 8.53 -34.30 -7.05
N PHE A 606 8.31 -34.49 -8.34
CA PHE A 606 7.35 -33.75 -9.15
C PHE A 606 6.47 -34.76 -9.93
N PRO A 607 5.52 -35.45 -9.26
CA PRO A 607 4.76 -36.54 -9.86
C PRO A 607 3.76 -36.06 -10.93
N ASP A 608 3.30 -34.81 -10.83
CA ASP A 608 2.41 -34.19 -11.82
C ASP A 608 3.16 -33.90 -13.13
N GLU A 609 2.59 -34.30 -14.27
CA GLU A 609 3.24 -34.20 -15.58
C GLU A 609 3.72 -32.78 -15.94
N LYS A 610 2.94 -31.75 -15.57
CA LYS A 610 3.31 -30.34 -15.77
C LYS A 610 4.50 -29.93 -14.88
N SER A 611 4.49 -30.33 -13.61
CA SER A 611 5.57 -30.02 -12.67
C SER A 611 6.84 -30.81 -12.98
N PHE A 612 6.70 -32.05 -13.45
CA PHE A 612 7.83 -32.85 -13.94
C PHE A 612 8.49 -32.19 -15.16
N SER A 613 7.70 -31.77 -16.15
CA SER A 613 8.22 -31.07 -17.33
C SER A 613 8.94 -29.77 -16.97
N GLN A 614 8.41 -29.01 -16.00
CA GLN A 614 9.07 -27.80 -15.50
C GLN A 614 10.38 -28.12 -14.77
N ALA A 615 10.39 -29.14 -13.90
CA ALA A 615 11.58 -29.60 -13.20
C ALA A 615 12.66 -30.10 -14.18
N LYS A 616 12.26 -30.78 -15.25
CA LYS A 616 13.15 -31.23 -16.35
C LYS A 616 13.82 -30.03 -17.02
N SER A 617 13.05 -29.00 -17.35
CA SER A 617 13.57 -27.76 -17.96
C SER A 617 14.56 -27.03 -17.03
N MET A 618 14.25 -26.93 -15.73
CA MET A 618 15.14 -26.30 -14.75
C MET A 618 16.40 -27.12 -14.50
N PHE A 619 16.30 -28.46 -14.49
CA PHE A 619 17.47 -29.33 -14.39
C PHE A 619 18.41 -29.13 -15.58
N ASN A 620 17.89 -29.07 -16.81
CA ASN A 620 18.73 -28.85 -18.00
C ASN A 620 19.45 -27.50 -17.93
N ARG A 621 18.76 -26.43 -17.51
CA ARG A 621 19.39 -25.11 -17.30
C ARG A 621 20.49 -25.15 -16.24
N MET A 622 20.23 -25.83 -15.12
CA MET A 622 21.24 -26.04 -14.08
C MET A 622 22.44 -26.82 -14.63
N ALA A 623 22.21 -27.87 -15.39
CA ALA A 623 23.24 -28.70 -15.99
C ALA A 623 24.15 -27.89 -16.93
N ASP A 624 23.57 -27.09 -17.82
CA ASP A 624 24.31 -26.20 -18.74
C ASP A 624 25.24 -25.26 -17.96
N GLN A 625 24.78 -24.69 -16.85
CA GLN A 625 25.58 -23.81 -16.00
C GLN A 625 26.70 -24.55 -15.28
N CYS A 626 26.42 -25.73 -14.74
CA CYS A 626 27.41 -26.56 -14.06
C CYS A 626 28.55 -26.99 -15.01
N LEU A 627 28.22 -27.33 -16.26
CA LEU A 627 29.21 -27.71 -17.29
C LEU A 627 30.06 -26.52 -17.76
N ALA A 628 29.51 -25.30 -17.74
CA ALA A 628 30.23 -24.08 -18.13
C ALA A 628 31.25 -23.61 -17.08
N LEU A 629 31.10 -24.00 -15.81
CA LEU A 629 31.97 -23.55 -14.71
C LEU A 629 33.30 -24.32 -14.69
N ARG A 630 34.41 -23.59 -14.84
CA ARG A 630 35.77 -24.16 -14.75
C ARG A 630 36.67 -23.29 -13.91
N HIS A 631 36.89 -23.70 -12.67
CA HIS A 631 37.78 -23.00 -11.74
C HIS A 631 38.46 -24.01 -10.80
N PRO A 632 39.73 -23.82 -10.42
CA PRO A 632 40.45 -24.77 -9.54
C PRO A 632 39.74 -24.99 -8.20
N ASN A 633 39.00 -24.00 -7.70
CA ASN A 633 38.27 -24.06 -6.44
C ASN A 633 36.75 -24.34 -6.57
N ILE A 634 36.29 -24.83 -7.72
CA ILE A 634 34.90 -25.27 -7.93
C ILE A 634 34.95 -26.74 -8.36
N ILE A 635 34.05 -27.58 -7.81
CA ILE A 635 33.90 -28.96 -8.26
C ILE A 635 33.48 -28.97 -9.73
N LYS A 636 34.34 -29.55 -10.56
CA LYS A 636 34.10 -29.71 -11.99
C LYS A 636 32.99 -30.73 -12.24
N THR A 637 31.97 -30.32 -12.99
CA THR A 637 30.97 -31.23 -13.54
C THR A 637 31.45 -31.71 -14.91
N GLU A 638 31.50 -33.03 -15.10
CA GLU A 638 32.01 -33.66 -16.32
C GLU A 638 30.86 -34.01 -17.27
N GLU A 639 29.77 -34.55 -16.73
CA GLU A 639 28.65 -35.05 -17.52
C GLU A 639 27.31 -34.86 -16.77
N THR A 640 26.23 -34.63 -17.50
CA THR A 640 24.89 -34.49 -16.94
C THR A 640 23.85 -35.14 -17.83
N GLN A 641 22.88 -35.83 -17.25
CA GLN A 641 21.80 -36.47 -18.02
C GLN A 641 20.50 -36.59 -17.23
N ILE A 642 19.39 -36.79 -17.93
CA ILE A 642 18.13 -37.23 -17.33
C ILE A 642 17.85 -38.65 -17.79
N LEU A 643 17.82 -39.59 -16.85
CA LEU A 643 17.61 -41.02 -17.09
C LEU A 643 16.45 -41.50 -16.21
N GLU A 644 15.44 -42.15 -16.81
CA GLU A 644 14.29 -42.74 -16.10
C GLU A 644 13.64 -41.81 -15.07
N GLY A 645 13.50 -40.52 -15.42
CA GLY A 645 12.89 -39.52 -14.53
C GLY A 645 13.79 -39.04 -13.39
N ARG A 646 15.10 -39.35 -13.43
CA ARG A 646 16.11 -38.88 -12.48
C ARG A 646 17.14 -38.00 -13.19
N GLY A 647 17.48 -36.87 -12.58
CA GLY A 647 18.58 -36.03 -13.01
C GLY A 647 19.90 -36.53 -12.43
N VAL A 648 20.93 -36.66 -13.27
CA VAL A 648 22.22 -37.27 -12.95
C VAL A 648 23.31 -36.25 -13.25
N LEU A 649 24.21 -35.99 -12.29
CA LEU A 649 25.40 -35.18 -12.49
C LEU A 649 26.64 -35.99 -12.09
N VAL A 650 27.56 -36.17 -13.04
CA VAL A 650 28.86 -36.79 -12.81
C VAL A 650 29.89 -35.68 -12.61
N MET A 651 30.59 -35.71 -11.49
CA MET A 651 31.49 -34.67 -11.03
C MET A 651 32.85 -35.27 -10.66
N GLU A 652 33.89 -34.43 -10.61
CA GLU A 652 35.16 -34.84 -10.02
C GLU A 652 34.98 -35.22 -8.55
N ILE A 653 35.66 -36.28 -8.12
CA ILE A 653 35.85 -36.60 -6.70
C ILE A 653 36.99 -35.71 -6.17
N HIS A 654 36.88 -35.23 -4.93
CA HIS A 654 37.94 -34.43 -4.30
C HIS A 654 38.20 -34.95 -2.90
N ASP A 655 39.46 -35.23 -2.60
CA ASP A 655 39.89 -35.70 -1.29
C ASP A 655 39.82 -34.56 -0.27
N GLY A 656 38.81 -34.62 0.59
CA GLY A 656 38.57 -33.62 1.63
C GLY A 656 37.24 -33.85 2.33
N HIS A 657 37.01 -33.14 3.43
CA HIS A 657 35.78 -33.25 4.21
C HIS A 657 34.95 -31.97 4.08
N SER A 658 33.66 -32.06 4.40
CA SER A 658 32.81 -30.87 4.47
C SER A 658 33.34 -29.88 5.52
N LEU A 659 33.33 -28.59 5.18
CA LEU A 659 33.68 -27.51 6.10
C LEU A 659 32.75 -27.46 7.33
N GLU A 660 31.59 -28.13 7.32
CA GLU A 660 30.74 -28.29 8.52
C GLU A 660 31.50 -28.87 9.72
N GLN A 661 32.50 -29.74 9.49
CA GLN A 661 33.31 -30.32 10.56
C GLN A 661 34.13 -29.26 11.32
N HIS A 662 34.42 -28.12 10.68
CA HIS A 662 35.19 -27.00 11.23
C HIS A 662 34.34 -25.87 11.79
N MET A 663 33.01 -26.02 11.78
CA MET A 663 32.08 -25.00 12.30
C MET A 663 31.91 -25.04 13.81
N SER A 664 32.59 -25.97 14.50
CA SER A 664 32.50 -26.15 15.95
C SER A 664 33.82 -25.75 16.64
N PRO A 665 33.78 -25.29 17.91
CA PRO A 665 34.98 -24.83 18.60
C PRO A 665 36.01 -25.94 18.84
N LYS A 666 35.60 -27.22 18.72
CA LYS A 666 36.44 -28.41 18.91
C LYS A 666 37.36 -28.69 17.71
N ARG A 667 37.09 -28.08 16.56
CA ARG A 667 37.85 -28.25 15.30
C ARG A 667 38.09 -26.91 14.59
N SER A 668 38.37 -25.86 15.37
CA SER A 668 38.61 -24.51 14.86
C SER A 668 39.89 -24.44 14.03
N LEU A 669 39.84 -23.67 12.94
CA LEU A 669 40.99 -23.39 12.08
C LEU A 669 41.76 -22.17 12.57
N ALA A 670 43.05 -22.12 12.29
CA ALA A 670 43.84 -20.92 12.55
C ALA A 670 43.35 -19.74 11.70
N LEU A 671 43.33 -18.54 12.28
CA LEU A 671 42.82 -17.34 11.61
C LEU A 671 43.46 -17.07 10.23
N PRO A 672 44.78 -17.24 10.01
CA PRO A 672 45.37 -17.10 8.68
C PRO A 672 44.81 -18.07 7.65
N SER A 673 44.57 -19.34 8.03
CA SER A 673 43.94 -20.35 7.17
C SER A 673 42.50 -19.99 6.83
N ILE A 674 41.73 -19.48 7.80
CA ILE A 674 40.35 -19.01 7.57
C ILE A 674 40.36 -17.89 6.53
N ILE A 675 41.21 -16.87 6.68
CA ILE A 675 41.22 -15.72 5.76
C ILE A 675 41.62 -16.17 4.34
N GLN A 676 42.64 -17.02 4.21
CA GLN A 676 43.06 -17.57 2.90
C GLN A 676 41.93 -18.38 2.24
N MET A 677 41.23 -19.20 3.02
CA MET A 677 40.07 -19.97 2.57
C MET A 677 38.95 -19.06 2.05
N ILE A 678 38.55 -18.04 2.82
CA ILE A 678 37.49 -17.11 2.42
C ILE A 678 37.89 -16.33 1.17
N ALA A 679 39.16 -15.93 1.03
CA ALA A 679 39.66 -15.28 -0.18
C ALA A 679 39.57 -16.21 -1.41
N LYS A 680 39.97 -17.48 -1.29
CA LYS A 680 39.84 -18.49 -2.37
C LYS A 680 38.37 -18.70 -2.75
N ILE A 681 37.47 -18.78 -1.77
CA ILE A 681 36.02 -18.92 -2.01
C ILE A 681 35.47 -17.70 -2.74
N ALA A 682 35.83 -16.49 -2.30
CA ALA A 682 35.41 -15.25 -2.93
C ALA A 682 35.89 -15.15 -4.40
N MET A 683 37.13 -15.54 -4.70
CA MET A 683 37.64 -15.59 -6.07
C MET A 683 36.87 -16.59 -6.95
N ALA A 684 36.53 -17.75 -6.40
CA ALA A 684 35.74 -18.77 -7.10
C ALA A 684 34.31 -18.29 -7.39
N LEU A 685 33.65 -17.65 -6.41
CA LEU A 685 32.34 -17.02 -6.61
C LEU A 685 32.38 -15.92 -7.67
N ASP A 686 33.42 -15.07 -7.67
CA ASP A 686 33.58 -14.01 -8.67
C ASP A 686 33.69 -14.59 -10.11
N HIS A 687 34.42 -15.70 -10.27
CA HIS A 687 34.48 -16.42 -11.54
C HIS A 687 33.08 -16.86 -12.01
N ALA A 688 32.27 -17.46 -11.14
CA ALA A 688 30.90 -17.85 -11.47
C ALA A 688 29.99 -16.64 -11.77
N HIS A 689 30.12 -15.57 -10.97
CA HIS A 689 29.33 -14.34 -11.10
C HIS A 689 29.56 -13.60 -12.43
N ARG A 690 30.76 -13.71 -13.01
CA ARG A 690 31.06 -13.17 -14.35
C ARG A 690 30.35 -13.92 -15.48
N LEU A 691 30.03 -15.20 -15.25
CA LEU A 691 29.20 -16.02 -16.14
C LEU A 691 27.70 -15.92 -15.82
N GLN A 692 27.30 -15.01 -14.92
CA GLN A 692 25.92 -14.85 -14.43
C GLN A 692 25.37 -16.10 -13.74
N ILE A 693 26.26 -16.91 -13.16
CA ILE A 693 25.90 -18.08 -12.37
C ILE A 693 26.07 -17.72 -10.90
N PHE A 694 24.96 -17.72 -10.15
CA PHE A 694 24.94 -17.45 -8.71
C PHE A 694 24.78 -18.76 -7.94
N HIS A 695 25.43 -18.89 -6.78
CA HIS A 695 25.34 -20.12 -6.02
C HIS A 695 23.95 -20.24 -5.35
N GLY A 696 23.49 -19.18 -4.69
CA GLY A 696 22.13 -19.06 -4.13
C GLY A 696 21.78 -19.99 -2.96
N ASN A 697 22.71 -20.86 -2.55
CA ASN A 697 22.59 -21.79 -1.43
C ASN A 697 23.98 -22.12 -0.86
N LEU A 698 24.84 -21.10 -0.75
CA LEU A 698 26.18 -21.29 -0.20
C LEU A 698 26.08 -21.55 1.31
N ARG A 699 26.69 -22.65 1.76
CA ARG A 699 26.71 -23.10 3.16
C ARG A 699 27.96 -23.95 3.39
N PRO A 700 28.39 -24.17 4.64
CA PRO A 700 29.57 -25.00 4.93
C PRO A 700 29.48 -26.41 4.35
N GLY A 701 28.27 -27.00 4.31
CA GLY A 701 28.01 -28.32 3.72
C GLY A 701 28.33 -28.42 2.23
N ASN A 702 28.46 -27.29 1.54
CA ASN A 702 28.76 -27.20 0.11
C ASN A 702 30.22 -26.80 -0.16
N ILE A 703 31.05 -26.71 0.86
CA ILE A 703 32.49 -26.41 0.73
C ILE A 703 33.24 -27.65 1.23
N ILE A 704 34.06 -28.22 0.36
CA ILE A 704 34.96 -29.32 0.68
C ILE A 704 36.32 -28.71 0.98
N PHE A 705 36.91 -29.11 2.09
CA PHE A 705 38.21 -28.63 2.56
C PHE A 705 39.13 -29.82 2.88
N ASN A 706 40.35 -29.73 2.38
CA ASN A 706 41.43 -30.64 2.73
C ASN A 706 42.38 -29.93 3.70
N GLU A 707 42.46 -30.41 4.93
CA GLU A 707 43.30 -29.81 5.97
C GLU A 707 44.80 -29.93 5.66
N GLU A 708 45.24 -31.02 5.04
CA GLU A 708 46.65 -31.28 4.76
C GLU A 708 47.16 -30.39 3.63
N THR A 709 46.40 -30.27 2.55
CA THR A 709 46.79 -29.49 1.37
C THR A 709 46.31 -28.04 1.42
N GLN A 710 45.41 -27.69 2.35
CA GLN A 710 44.70 -26.40 2.44
C GLN A 710 43.94 -26.05 1.13
N GLU A 711 43.58 -27.07 0.35
CA GLU A 711 42.75 -26.94 -0.85
C GLU A 711 41.27 -26.87 -0.50
N ILE A 712 40.54 -26.07 -1.27
CA ILE A 712 39.09 -25.91 -1.13
C ILE A 712 38.41 -26.09 -2.48
N LYS A 713 37.24 -26.72 -2.45
CA LYS A 713 36.36 -26.88 -3.60
C LYS A 713 34.92 -26.54 -3.21
N ILE A 714 34.28 -25.69 -4.00
CA ILE A 714 32.86 -25.34 -3.83
C ILE A 714 32.02 -26.29 -4.70
N ALA A 715 31.05 -26.94 -4.08
CA ALA A 715 30.10 -27.83 -4.72
C ALA A 715 28.70 -27.19 -4.78
N GLY A 716 27.89 -27.66 -5.72
CA GLY A 716 26.45 -27.40 -5.70
C GLY A 716 25.96 -26.05 -6.23
N PHE A 717 26.69 -25.49 -7.19
CA PHE A 717 26.19 -24.42 -8.06
C PHE A 717 24.90 -24.82 -8.79
N GLY A 718 24.06 -23.83 -9.09
CA GLY A 718 22.83 -24.01 -9.88
C GLY A 718 21.68 -24.73 -9.16
N GLN A 719 21.90 -25.33 -7.98
CA GLN A 719 20.85 -26.03 -7.21
C GLN A 719 19.71 -25.10 -6.77
N ALA A 720 19.98 -23.80 -6.65
CA ALA A 720 18.95 -22.78 -6.39
C ALA A 720 17.84 -22.76 -7.45
N MET A 721 18.14 -23.11 -8.71
CA MET A 721 17.19 -23.08 -9.82
C MET A 721 16.18 -24.22 -9.77
N LEU A 722 16.57 -25.37 -9.22
CA LEU A 722 15.64 -26.48 -8.99
C LEU A 722 14.53 -26.13 -8.00
N LEU A 723 14.65 -25.01 -7.28
CA LEU A 723 13.65 -24.52 -6.34
C LEU A 723 12.57 -23.70 -7.04
N GLU A 724 12.85 -23.14 -8.20
CA GLU A 724 11.85 -22.47 -9.06
C GLU A 724 10.84 -23.48 -9.65
N ALA A 725 11.23 -24.77 -9.72
CA ALA A 725 10.32 -25.85 -10.10
C ALA A 725 9.36 -26.26 -8.97
N ILE A 726 9.60 -25.81 -7.74
CA ILE A 726 8.73 -26.08 -6.59
C ILE A 726 7.60 -25.03 -6.60
N PRO A 727 6.33 -25.45 -6.64
CA PRO A 727 5.21 -24.52 -6.57
C PRO A 727 5.35 -23.63 -5.32
N GLU A 728 5.17 -22.32 -5.46
CA GLU A 728 5.24 -21.34 -4.35
C GLU A 728 4.41 -21.76 -3.13
N THR A 729 3.32 -22.47 -3.40
CA THR A 729 2.35 -23.00 -2.42
C THR A 729 2.90 -24.14 -1.53
N ASP A 730 4.02 -24.77 -1.86
CA ASP A 730 4.66 -25.78 -1.04
C ASP A 730 5.65 -25.15 -0.04
N ILE A 731 5.08 -24.67 1.06
CA ILE A 731 5.78 -24.11 2.22
C ILE A 731 6.44 -25.16 3.12
N THR A 732 6.15 -26.45 2.91
CA THR A 732 6.67 -27.56 3.72
C THR A 732 7.99 -28.12 3.20
N HIS A 733 8.42 -27.69 2.02
CA HIS A 733 9.65 -28.15 1.40
C HIS A 733 10.87 -27.88 2.31
N PRO A 734 11.72 -28.89 2.60
CA PRO A 734 12.82 -28.77 3.57
C PRO A 734 13.79 -27.61 3.29
N TRP A 735 13.88 -27.13 2.04
CA TRP A 735 14.65 -25.94 1.67
C TRP A 735 14.21 -24.68 2.43
N LYS A 736 12.91 -24.47 2.59
CA LYS A 736 12.34 -23.31 3.30
C LYS A 736 12.64 -23.33 4.81
N ARG A 737 13.30 -24.39 5.32
CA ARG A 737 13.71 -24.55 6.73
C ARG A 737 15.21 -24.36 6.97
N THR A 738 16.03 -24.19 5.93
CA THR A 738 17.48 -24.05 6.07
C THR A 738 17.88 -22.57 6.07
N THR A 739 17.67 -21.89 7.21
CA THR A 739 17.59 -20.42 7.26
C THR A 739 18.88 -19.68 7.64
N SER A 740 19.90 -20.36 8.17
CA SER A 740 21.00 -19.65 8.85
C SER A 740 21.95 -18.88 7.92
N TYR A 741 22.05 -19.23 6.64
CA TYR A 741 22.98 -18.59 5.68
C TYR A 741 22.28 -17.82 4.56
N LEU A 742 20.94 -17.88 4.48
CA LEU A 742 20.18 -17.15 3.47
C LEU A 742 20.21 -15.65 3.76
N SER A 743 20.40 -14.85 2.71
CA SER A 743 20.37 -13.40 2.83
C SER A 743 18.95 -12.87 3.11
N PRO A 744 18.81 -11.67 3.70
CA PRO A 744 17.51 -11.07 3.98
C PRO A 744 16.59 -11.00 2.76
N GLU A 745 17.13 -10.71 1.57
CA GLU A 745 16.38 -10.72 0.32
C GLU A 745 15.91 -12.12 -0.09
N GLN A 746 16.76 -13.15 0.03
CA GLN A 746 16.35 -14.53 -0.25
C GLN A 746 15.32 -15.05 0.76
N GLN A 747 15.40 -14.61 2.02
CA GLN A 747 14.39 -14.94 3.04
C GLN A 747 13.02 -14.31 2.73
N ARG A 748 12.99 -13.18 2.01
CA ARG A 748 11.76 -12.55 1.50
C ARG A 748 11.24 -13.21 0.22
N GLY A 749 12.02 -14.09 -0.39
CA GLY A 749 11.67 -14.78 -1.63
C GLY A 749 12.26 -14.15 -2.90
N ASP A 750 13.13 -13.15 -2.77
CA ASP A 750 13.84 -12.58 -3.93
C ASP A 750 14.83 -13.62 -4.51
N PRO A 751 15.02 -13.68 -5.84
CA PRO A 751 15.96 -14.61 -6.46
C PRO A 751 17.41 -14.32 -6.01
N PRO A 752 18.26 -15.34 -5.90
CA PRO A 752 19.65 -15.16 -5.51
C PRO A 752 20.43 -14.31 -6.52
N GLY A 753 21.30 -13.43 -6.02
CA GLY A 753 22.23 -12.66 -6.82
C GLY A 753 23.63 -12.57 -6.20
N ARG A 754 24.54 -11.82 -6.84
CA ARG A 754 25.94 -11.66 -6.39
C ARG A 754 26.06 -11.28 -4.92
N ARG A 755 25.27 -10.29 -4.49
CA ARG A 755 25.26 -9.75 -3.12
C ARG A 755 24.68 -10.73 -2.10
N SER A 756 23.88 -11.70 -2.54
CA SER A 756 23.34 -12.76 -1.68
C SER A 756 24.41 -13.82 -1.37
N ASP A 757 25.22 -14.21 -2.35
CA ASP A 757 26.38 -15.09 -2.13
C ASP A 757 27.43 -14.44 -1.21
N ILE A 758 27.66 -13.13 -1.35
CA ILE A 758 28.55 -12.35 -0.47
C ILE A 758 28.06 -12.38 0.99
N TYR A 759 26.75 -12.26 1.20
CA TYR A 759 26.17 -12.36 2.53
C TYR A 759 26.35 -13.75 3.14
N ALA A 760 26.05 -14.81 2.36
CA ALA A 760 26.23 -16.18 2.80
C ALA A 760 27.70 -16.48 3.16
N LEU A 761 28.64 -15.97 2.37
CA LEU A 761 30.07 -16.06 2.68
C LEU A 761 30.45 -15.29 3.95
N GLY A 762 29.85 -14.12 4.18
CA GLY A 762 30.01 -13.36 5.42
C GLY A 762 29.54 -14.14 6.66
N MET A 763 28.41 -14.85 6.56
CA MET A 763 27.91 -15.72 7.64
C MET A 763 28.86 -16.88 7.93
N ILE A 764 29.38 -17.53 6.88
CA ILE A 764 30.37 -18.61 7.01
C ILE A 764 31.65 -18.07 7.66
N PHE A 765 32.11 -16.89 7.23
CA PHE A 765 33.32 -16.29 7.75
C PHE A 765 33.18 -15.94 9.24
N ALA A 766 32.07 -15.31 9.63
CA ALA A 766 31.79 -15.01 11.02
C ALA A 766 31.72 -16.30 11.87
N GLN A 767 31.02 -17.33 11.39
CA GLN A 767 30.86 -18.58 12.12
C GLN A 767 32.19 -19.34 12.30
N LEU A 768 33.11 -19.30 11.33
CA LEU A 768 34.45 -19.88 11.46
C LEU A 768 35.27 -19.22 12.58
N ILE A 769 35.08 -17.91 12.81
CA ILE A 769 35.79 -17.19 13.89
C ILE A 769 35.08 -17.40 15.24
N LEU A 770 33.74 -17.33 15.25
CA LEU A 770 32.93 -17.42 16.47
C LEU A 770 32.79 -18.86 16.98
N GLY A 771 32.98 -19.86 16.12
CA GLY A 771 32.79 -21.29 16.44
C GLY A 771 31.34 -21.68 16.75
N THR A 772 30.38 -20.77 16.59
CA THR A 772 28.96 -20.98 16.87
C THR A 772 28.09 -20.31 15.80
N SER A 773 26.91 -20.89 15.55
CA SER A 773 25.97 -20.32 14.58
C SER A 773 25.17 -19.19 15.24
N THR A 774 25.59 -17.95 14.97
CA THR A 774 24.96 -16.74 15.51
C THR A 774 24.12 -16.07 14.41
N PRO A 775 22.88 -15.66 14.67
CA PRO A 775 22.09 -14.88 13.72
C PRO A 775 22.80 -13.58 13.33
N ALA A 776 22.72 -13.19 12.05
CA ALA A 776 23.42 -12.00 11.54
C ALA A 776 23.14 -10.71 12.32
N GLN A 777 21.92 -10.51 12.81
CA GLN A 777 21.54 -9.33 13.59
C GLN A 777 22.25 -9.23 14.94
N GLN A 778 22.82 -10.34 15.43
CA GLN A 778 23.53 -10.43 16.69
C GLN A 778 25.05 -10.38 16.52
N ILE A 779 25.57 -10.34 15.28
CA ILE A 779 27.00 -10.30 15.00
C ILE A 779 27.46 -8.83 15.00
N GLY A 780 27.86 -8.34 16.18
CA GLY A 780 28.50 -7.04 16.39
C GLY A 780 30.01 -7.14 16.64
N PRO A 781 30.77 -6.03 16.65
CA PRO A 781 32.20 -6.04 16.95
C PRO A 781 32.53 -6.74 18.29
N GLU A 782 31.65 -6.57 19.28
CA GLU A 782 31.74 -7.15 20.62
C GLU A 782 31.53 -8.68 20.67
N THR A 783 31.06 -9.28 19.58
CA THR A 783 30.84 -10.75 19.55
C THR A 783 32.09 -11.53 19.18
N PHE A 784 33.08 -10.90 18.55
CA PHE A 784 34.30 -11.56 18.12
C PHE A 784 35.27 -11.77 19.30
N PRO A 785 36.04 -12.86 19.33
CA PRO A 785 37.03 -13.09 20.37
C PRO A 785 38.08 -11.98 20.42
N ASP A 786 38.55 -11.66 21.63
CA ASP A 786 39.65 -10.72 21.88
C ASP A 786 40.88 -11.12 21.04
N GLY A 787 41.42 -10.15 20.28
CA GLY A 787 42.53 -10.37 19.35
C GLY A 787 42.13 -10.58 17.88
N THR A 788 40.83 -10.55 17.55
CA THR A 788 40.37 -10.48 16.15
C THR A 788 40.69 -9.09 15.56
N PRO A 789 41.44 -8.99 14.44
CA PRO A 789 41.75 -7.70 13.83
C PRO A 789 40.50 -6.89 13.44
N GLU A 790 40.47 -5.60 13.78
CA GLU A 790 39.34 -4.70 13.47
C GLU A 790 39.02 -4.66 11.96
N CYS A 791 40.04 -4.76 11.09
CA CYS A 791 39.82 -4.81 9.66
C CYS A 791 39.01 -6.03 9.21
N LEU A 792 39.12 -7.18 9.88
CA LEU A 792 38.31 -8.37 9.57
C LEU A 792 36.87 -8.19 10.06
N ILE A 793 36.68 -7.60 11.24
CA ILE A 793 35.36 -7.29 11.78
C ILE A 793 34.60 -6.37 10.81
N GLY A 794 35.26 -5.30 10.34
CA GLY A 794 34.67 -4.37 9.37
C GLY A 794 34.31 -5.04 8.03
N ILE A 795 35.15 -5.95 7.53
CA ILE A 795 34.87 -6.73 6.32
C ILE A 795 33.64 -7.62 6.51
N ILE A 796 33.56 -8.35 7.64
CA ILE A 796 32.43 -9.23 7.94
C ILE A 796 31.14 -8.42 8.06
N GLN A 797 31.15 -7.30 8.78
CA GLN A 797 29.98 -6.43 8.90
C GLN A 797 29.50 -5.88 7.55
N LYS A 798 30.44 -5.51 6.67
CA LYS A 798 30.11 -5.06 5.31
C LYS A 798 29.48 -6.18 4.49
N CYS A 799 29.91 -7.43 4.64
CA CYS A 799 29.24 -8.58 4.01
C CYS A 799 27.83 -8.82 4.57
N LEU A 800 27.63 -8.58 5.87
CA LEU A 800 26.37 -8.83 6.59
C LEU A 800 25.38 -7.66 6.58
N ALA A 801 25.67 -6.60 5.81
CA ALA A 801 24.80 -5.43 5.75
C ALA A 801 23.36 -5.82 5.34
N PRO A 802 22.31 -5.31 6.02
CA PRO A 802 20.92 -5.67 5.74
C PRO A 802 20.50 -5.31 4.31
N GLN A 803 20.92 -4.13 3.84
CA GLN A 803 20.69 -3.67 2.47
C GLN A 803 21.77 -4.23 1.54
N PRO A 804 21.40 -4.94 0.45
CA PRO A 804 22.37 -5.49 -0.48
C PRO A 804 23.36 -4.46 -0.99
N GLU A 805 22.91 -3.23 -1.27
CA GLU A 805 23.67 -2.12 -1.87
C GLU A 805 24.89 -1.71 -1.03
N GLN A 806 24.80 -1.90 0.29
CA GLN A 806 25.85 -1.57 1.25
C GLN A 806 26.94 -2.64 1.34
N ARG A 807 26.70 -3.83 0.78
CA ARG A 807 27.69 -4.91 0.68
C ARG A 807 28.69 -4.64 -0.45
N PHE A 808 29.72 -5.47 -0.53
CA PHE A 808 30.65 -5.48 -1.65
C PHE A 808 29.93 -5.61 -2.99
N ILE A 809 30.42 -4.88 -4.00
CA ILE A 809 29.84 -4.89 -5.36
C ILE A 809 30.09 -6.24 -6.05
N ASN A 810 31.26 -6.82 -5.83
CA ASN A 810 31.69 -8.10 -6.39
C ASN A 810 32.52 -8.88 -5.36
N CYS A 811 32.72 -10.18 -5.58
CA CYS A 811 33.47 -11.01 -4.65
C CYS A 811 34.99 -10.78 -4.74
N ILE A 812 35.51 -10.29 -5.88
CA ILE A 812 36.93 -10.00 -6.00
C ILE A 812 37.39 -8.83 -5.10
N ASP A 813 36.54 -7.84 -4.87
CA ASP A 813 36.83 -6.73 -3.96
C ASP A 813 36.87 -7.19 -2.50
N LEU A 814 36.00 -8.14 -2.11
CA LEU A 814 36.10 -8.81 -0.81
C LEU A 814 37.45 -9.55 -0.67
N ALA A 815 37.87 -10.32 -1.67
CA ALA A 815 39.17 -11.01 -1.63
C ALA A 815 40.35 -10.05 -1.49
N LYS A 816 40.32 -8.90 -2.20
CA LYS A 816 41.36 -7.86 -2.10
C LYS A 816 41.44 -7.26 -0.70
N ASP A 817 40.29 -6.91 -0.10
CA ASP A 817 40.25 -6.32 1.25
C ASP A 817 40.77 -7.31 2.30
N LEU A 818 40.47 -8.61 2.17
CA LEU A 818 41.01 -9.66 3.04
C LEU A 818 42.54 -9.76 2.94
N VAL A 819 43.08 -9.74 1.72
CA VAL A 819 44.54 -9.75 1.48
C VAL A 819 45.20 -8.49 2.03
N SER A 820 44.56 -7.33 1.88
CA SER A 820 45.06 -6.06 2.43
C SER A 820 45.11 -6.09 3.95
N CYS A 821 44.06 -6.60 4.59
CA CYS A 821 43.99 -6.74 6.06
C CYS A 821 45.07 -7.71 6.59
N ILE A 822 45.36 -8.80 5.89
CA ILE A 822 46.50 -9.68 6.24
C ILE A 822 47.83 -8.94 6.16
N LYS A 823 48.07 -8.18 5.07
CA LYS A 823 49.34 -7.45 4.89
C LYS A 823 49.59 -6.42 5.99
N SER A 824 48.56 -5.70 6.42
CA SER A 824 48.65 -4.74 7.54
C SER A 824 48.88 -5.39 8.91
N GLN A 825 48.56 -6.68 9.07
CA GLN A 825 48.81 -7.42 10.31
C GLN A 825 50.22 -8.03 10.36
N ILE A 826 50.85 -8.26 9.20
CA ILE A 826 52.21 -8.81 9.09
C ILE A 826 53.29 -7.70 9.14
N ASN A 827 52.95 -6.48 8.67
CA ASN A 827 53.78 -5.27 8.81
C ASN A 827 52.93 -4.16 9.46
N PRO A 828 52.85 -4.13 10.81
CA PRO A 828 52.07 -3.12 11.54
C PRO A 828 52.60 -1.69 11.40
#